data_AF-A0AAE1KVS1-F1
#
_entry.id   AF-A0AAE1KVS1-F1
#
_cell.length_a   1.000
_cell.length_b   1.000
_cell.length_c   1.000
_cell.angle_alpha   90.00
_cell.angle_beta   90.00
_cell.angle_gamma   90.00
#
_symmetry.space_group_name_H-M   'P 1'
#
loop_
_entity.id
_entity.type
_entity.pdbx_description
1 polymer ?
#
loop_
_entity_poly.entity_id
_entity_poly.type
_entity_poly.pdbx_seq_one_letter_code
_entity_poly.pdbx_strand_id
1 'polypeptide(L)'
;MRYHLALDEDSGIIRPAGFDVGEHKTSTALLPVLSVFGGDGCKMSALSCHCTYLATLTHTHQRTNTLYITNLNENRFYTLKRLADACSVLSFHPYQENYLFVATASTKLYCINVDDGSVVELLGHHTPVSGVHCGVGSTSLVSYNQHEALLWSYPSLTLTSRLQLQHSLPLVWAGHIWQRDEVVAGFSTGTVVVWSRQQQQQQQQQQHRQQQQQHGIVIDPPHSLQLQFEAFALSRCGEWLVGGGSDSGLVVVYSLTNHCVSQILQLPPTCPSIYNNNNPPVFLPHIYLKYPQVLAVQGSAGVLSIIDVTNCTKLKTLRSNRHHIEYISVSDDGGYTCVTYSNGVSKIYPTRCLLPVHTSTVSPTHTPTRDIAFHIIEKREKEREEERERQEKRVERTKELEELLDKNKWYQVLCEFGSYPDKYRVLIWSCVLKLPRNYSVFSVLLDKGIHTAYQHLEEEYTMCDKRLFRALQRTLSCVAHWSPFLAQVTFLPHLLFPFIKLLHNNLLLCFELSVTLILNWCRVWFEFWPDISVTVVNTTERLLCDTDPTLLAHLINIKVTAQHYIWTPLTTAFSTVLSDSDWLTLWDHILSNPPSFLPCVAVAFTIASRNTLLSCSHPTQVKRKKEQEEEKQEQGKEKKEEEEQKKEKKEEEEQKKEEKEEEEQEKEKEEQKKKEEEKEEQEEKETE
;
A
#
# COMPACT_ATOMS: atom_id res chain seq x y z
N MET A 1 -3.74 20.11 -23.60
CA MET A 1 -3.11 20.89 -22.51
C MET A 1 -2.39 19.92 -21.59
N ARG A 2 -1.31 20.32 -20.93
CA ARG A 2 -1.09 20.14 -19.47
C ARG A 2 0.36 20.49 -19.09
N TYR A 3 0.47 21.60 -18.36
CA TYR A 3 1.54 22.10 -17.50
C TYR A 3 3.00 22.03 -18.00
N HIS A 4 3.56 23.21 -18.26
CA HIS A 4 4.98 23.42 -18.55
C HIS A 4 5.59 24.25 -17.43
N LEU A 5 6.69 23.77 -16.84
CA LEU A 5 7.41 24.47 -15.80
C LEU A 5 8.74 24.98 -16.37
N ALA A 6 8.91 26.30 -16.44
CA ALA A 6 10.20 26.91 -16.70
C ALA A 6 10.83 27.31 -15.36
N LEU A 7 12.02 26.79 -15.08
CA LEU A 7 12.82 27.13 -13.90
C LEU A 7 13.57 28.44 -14.21
N ASP A 8 13.31 29.48 -13.39
CA ASP A 8 13.92 30.82 -13.46
C ASP A 8 14.61 31.16 -12.12
N GLU A 9 15.44 32.20 -12.08
CA GLU A 9 16.61 32.30 -11.17
C GLU A 9 16.34 32.26 -9.65
N ASP A 10 15.15 32.61 -9.16
CA ASP A 10 14.90 32.77 -7.71
C ASP A 10 13.78 31.88 -7.12
N SER A 11 12.56 31.89 -7.69
CA SER A 11 11.44 30.99 -7.33
C SER A 11 10.23 31.27 -8.22
N GLY A 12 9.30 30.32 -8.34
CA GLY A 12 8.10 30.54 -9.15
C GLY A 12 6.98 29.54 -8.95
N ILE A 13 5.86 29.79 -9.64
CA ILE A 13 4.61 29.00 -9.56
C ILE A 13 4.49 28.14 -10.82
N ILE A 14 4.07 26.88 -10.68
CA ILE A 14 3.75 25.98 -11.79
C ILE A 14 2.51 26.51 -12.51
N ARG A 15 2.63 26.77 -13.83
CA ARG A 15 1.52 27.29 -14.66
C ARG A 15 0.99 26.23 -15.64
N PRO A 16 -0.33 26.19 -15.90
CA PRO A 16 -1.42 26.94 -15.26
C PRO A 16 -1.75 26.53 -13.81
N ALA A 17 -2.50 27.37 -13.09
CA ALA A 17 -2.96 27.09 -11.72
C ALA A 17 -4.01 25.97 -11.71
N GLY A 18 -3.91 25.02 -10.77
CA GLY A 18 -4.80 23.85 -10.66
C GLY A 18 -4.17 22.51 -11.09
N PHE A 19 -2.85 22.38 -11.01
CA PHE A 19 -2.17 21.09 -11.18
C PHE A 19 -2.36 20.24 -9.92
N ASP A 20 -3.04 19.10 -10.07
CA ASP A 20 -3.13 18.05 -9.06
C ASP A 20 -2.47 16.79 -9.63
N VAL A 21 -1.41 16.35 -8.97
CA VAL A 21 -0.68 15.13 -9.31
C VAL A 21 -1.63 13.93 -9.20
N GLY A 22 -2.50 13.89 -8.18
CA GLY A 22 -3.35 12.76 -7.82
C GLY A 22 -4.32 12.30 -8.92
N GLU A 23 -4.89 13.22 -9.69
CA GLU A 23 -5.83 12.91 -10.79
C GLU A 23 -5.20 12.05 -11.90
N HIS A 24 -3.86 12.07 -12.01
CA HIS A 24 -3.14 11.45 -13.12
C HIS A 24 -2.47 10.11 -12.77
N LYS A 25 -2.54 9.65 -11.50
CA LYS A 25 -1.99 8.33 -11.07
C LYS A 25 -2.58 7.15 -11.87
N THR A 26 -3.83 7.26 -12.31
CA THR A 26 -4.55 6.15 -12.96
C THR A 26 -4.50 6.16 -14.49
N SER A 27 -3.92 7.21 -15.09
CA SER A 27 -3.83 7.36 -16.54
C SER A 27 -3.01 6.22 -17.17
N THR A 28 -3.41 5.80 -18.36
CA THR A 28 -2.73 4.77 -19.16
C THR A 28 -2.16 5.32 -20.47
N ALA A 29 -2.46 6.59 -20.78
CA ALA A 29 -1.97 7.27 -21.98
C ALA A 29 -0.50 7.69 -21.80
N LEU A 30 0.36 7.42 -22.79
CA LEU A 30 1.75 7.90 -22.84
C LEU A 30 1.82 9.41 -23.08
N LEU A 31 1.37 10.18 -22.09
CA LEU A 31 1.38 11.63 -22.09
C LEU A 31 2.11 12.10 -20.82
N PRO A 32 3.05 13.05 -20.94
CA PRO A 32 3.72 13.60 -19.77
C PRO A 32 2.73 14.43 -18.95
N VAL A 33 2.76 14.25 -17.64
CA VAL A 33 1.95 14.99 -16.66
C VAL A 33 2.51 16.39 -16.45
N LEU A 34 3.83 16.49 -16.36
CA LEU A 34 4.57 17.74 -16.22
C LEU A 34 5.82 17.67 -17.10
N SER A 35 6.12 18.76 -17.81
CA SER A 35 7.41 18.95 -18.49
C SER A 35 8.14 20.12 -17.85
N VAL A 36 9.32 19.84 -17.30
CA VAL A 36 10.20 20.82 -16.64
C VAL A 36 11.34 21.20 -17.59
N PHE A 37 11.56 22.49 -17.73
CA PHE A 37 12.59 23.12 -18.54
C PHE A 37 13.46 24.00 -17.63
N GLY A 38 14.75 23.72 -17.57
CA GLY A 38 15.72 24.68 -17.04
C GLY A 38 16.19 25.62 -18.14
N GLY A 39 16.49 26.89 -17.82
CA GLY A 39 16.97 27.89 -18.81
C GLY A 39 18.10 27.39 -19.72
N ASP A 40 19.01 26.58 -19.17
CA ASP A 40 20.18 26.01 -19.87
C ASP A 40 20.15 24.47 -19.97
N GLY A 41 19.01 23.87 -19.60
CA GLY A 41 18.77 22.42 -19.63
C GLY A 41 19.00 21.68 -18.31
N CYS A 42 18.09 20.75 -18.00
CA CYS A 42 18.16 19.83 -16.87
C CYS A 42 19.16 18.70 -17.14
N LYS A 43 20.04 18.41 -16.18
CA LYS A 43 21.05 17.33 -16.26
C LYS A 43 20.62 16.06 -15.51
N MET A 44 20.06 16.22 -14.32
CA MET A 44 19.62 15.12 -13.47
C MET A 44 18.29 15.49 -12.83
N SER A 45 17.46 14.50 -12.55
CA SER A 45 16.19 14.72 -11.88
C SER A 45 15.84 13.53 -11.01
N ALA A 46 15.49 13.77 -9.75
CA ALA A 46 15.11 12.75 -8.79
C ALA A 46 13.71 13.02 -8.24
N LEU A 47 12.92 11.95 -8.08
CA LEU A 47 11.59 12.01 -7.45
C LEU A 47 11.67 11.58 -5.99
N SER A 48 10.89 12.24 -5.14
CA SER A 48 10.61 11.81 -3.76
C SER A 48 9.68 10.59 -3.72
N CYS A 49 9.55 9.96 -2.54
CA CYS A 49 8.87 8.67 -2.42
C CYS A 49 7.38 8.71 -2.84
N HIS A 50 6.59 9.72 -2.48
CA HIS A 50 5.20 9.90 -2.94
C HIS A 50 5.04 10.96 -4.04
N CYS A 51 6.15 11.38 -4.68
CA CYS A 51 6.14 12.37 -5.77
C CYS A 51 5.61 13.75 -5.31
N THR A 52 5.90 14.14 -4.07
CA THR A 52 5.59 15.48 -3.54
C THR A 52 6.65 16.49 -3.96
N TYR A 53 7.92 16.10 -3.88
CA TYR A 53 9.07 16.86 -4.35
C TYR A 53 9.70 16.24 -5.60
N LEU A 54 10.07 17.11 -6.54
CA LEU A 54 10.96 16.82 -7.67
C LEU A 54 12.22 17.67 -7.53
N ALA A 55 13.37 17.03 -7.36
CA ALA A 55 14.67 17.71 -7.40
C ALA A 55 15.19 17.71 -8.84
N THR A 56 15.52 18.88 -9.37
CA THR A 56 16.05 19.08 -10.73
C THR A 56 17.35 19.86 -10.66
N LEU A 57 18.40 19.30 -11.26
CA LEU A 57 19.69 19.96 -11.37
C LEU A 57 19.84 20.59 -12.76
N THR A 58 20.13 21.89 -12.80
CA THR A 58 20.38 22.64 -14.04
C THR A 58 21.79 23.21 -14.03
N HIS A 59 22.44 23.26 -15.19
CA HIS A 59 23.77 23.85 -15.32
C HIS A 59 23.65 25.26 -15.90
N THR A 60 23.98 26.30 -15.15
CA THR A 60 23.88 27.69 -15.65
C THR A 60 25.07 28.05 -16.56
N HIS A 61 24.89 29.04 -17.45
CA HIS A 61 25.93 29.61 -18.30
C HIS A 61 27.22 30.05 -17.55
N GLN A 62 27.12 30.29 -16.24
CA GLN A 62 28.26 30.64 -15.37
C GLN A 62 29.03 29.43 -14.82
N ARG A 63 28.77 28.21 -15.31
CA ARG A 63 29.35 26.94 -14.80
C ARG A 63 28.99 26.61 -13.34
N THR A 64 27.91 27.19 -12.80
CA THR A 64 27.40 26.82 -11.48
C THR A 64 26.21 25.89 -11.62
N ASN A 65 26.19 24.80 -10.85
CA ASN A 65 25.10 23.84 -10.86
C ASN A 65 24.06 24.28 -9.84
N THR A 66 22.86 24.60 -10.31
CA THR A 66 21.77 25.04 -9.42
C THR A 66 20.81 23.89 -9.20
N LEU A 67 20.58 23.58 -7.92
CA LEU A 67 19.60 22.60 -7.48
C LEU A 67 18.27 23.31 -7.24
N TYR A 68 17.30 23.00 -8.10
CA TYR A 68 15.91 23.41 -7.93
C TYR A 68 15.11 22.27 -7.31
N ILE A 69 14.16 22.63 -6.45
CA ILE A 69 13.18 21.68 -5.95
C ILE A 69 11.80 22.21 -6.27
N THR A 70 11.02 21.36 -6.91
CA THR A 70 9.63 21.64 -7.25
C THR A 70 8.74 20.87 -6.30
N ASN A 71 8.00 21.59 -5.45
CA ASN A 71 6.90 21.03 -4.68
C ASN A 71 5.68 20.93 -5.61
N LEU A 72 5.35 19.70 -5.97
CA LEU A 72 4.27 19.36 -6.88
C LEU A 72 2.89 19.49 -6.22
N ASN A 73 2.79 19.44 -4.88
CA ASN A 73 1.54 19.65 -4.15
C ASN A 73 1.22 21.15 -4.03
N GLU A 74 2.22 21.97 -3.70
CA GLU A 74 2.05 23.42 -3.54
C GLU A 74 2.12 24.18 -4.87
N ASN A 75 2.41 23.48 -5.97
CA ASN A 75 2.61 24.07 -7.28
C ASN A 75 3.67 25.18 -7.31
N ARG A 76 4.77 24.98 -6.56
CA ARG A 76 5.86 25.96 -6.44
C ARG A 76 7.21 25.30 -6.65
N PHE A 77 8.16 26.06 -7.17
CA PHE A 77 9.56 25.67 -7.19
C PHE A 77 10.44 26.70 -6.50
N TYR A 78 11.47 26.22 -5.83
CA TYR A 78 12.44 27.01 -5.10
C TYR A 78 13.86 26.59 -5.46
N THR A 79 14.77 27.56 -5.46
CA THR A 79 16.20 27.33 -5.58
C THR A 79 16.75 26.95 -4.22
N LEU A 80 17.19 25.69 -4.04
CA LEU A 80 17.68 25.24 -2.75
C LEU A 80 19.17 25.55 -2.55
N LYS A 81 20.03 25.25 -3.54
CA LYS A 81 21.48 25.50 -3.41
C LYS A 81 22.18 25.62 -4.77
N ARG A 82 23.13 26.55 -4.86
CA ARG A 82 24.10 26.63 -5.95
C ARG A 82 25.36 25.86 -5.56
N LEU A 83 25.68 24.81 -6.31
CA LEU A 83 26.85 23.96 -6.14
C LEU A 83 27.95 24.44 -7.08
N ALA A 84 29.17 24.58 -6.54
CA ALA A 84 30.34 24.98 -7.32
C ALA A 84 30.83 23.85 -8.23
N ASP A 85 30.71 22.60 -7.77
CA ASP A 85 31.19 21.41 -8.47
C ASP A 85 30.06 20.63 -9.15
N ALA A 86 30.40 19.83 -10.16
CA ALA A 86 29.48 18.91 -10.83
C ALA A 86 28.87 17.91 -9.83
N CYS A 87 27.56 17.66 -9.94
CA CYS A 87 26.89 16.65 -9.14
C CYS A 87 27.09 15.28 -9.77
N SER A 88 27.49 14.29 -8.97
CA SER A 88 27.61 12.90 -9.40
C SER A 88 26.36 12.08 -9.07
N VAL A 89 25.71 12.37 -7.95
CA VAL A 89 24.57 11.61 -7.45
C VAL A 89 23.51 12.55 -6.89
N LEU A 90 22.26 12.33 -7.31
CA LEU A 90 21.08 13.00 -6.81
C LEU A 90 20.04 11.93 -6.46
N SER A 91 19.72 11.74 -5.17
CA SER A 91 18.79 10.70 -4.74
C SER A 91 18.03 11.10 -3.48
N PHE A 92 16.72 10.88 -3.45
CA PHE A 92 15.89 11.11 -2.26
C PHE A 92 16.01 9.93 -1.29
N HIS A 93 15.69 10.19 -0.02
CA HIS A 93 15.50 9.12 0.95
C HIS A 93 14.22 8.32 0.60
N PRO A 94 14.26 6.97 0.63
CA PRO A 94 13.16 6.13 0.16
C PRO A 94 11.85 6.16 0.98
N TYR A 95 11.75 7.03 1.99
CA TYR A 95 10.61 7.04 2.92
C TYR A 95 10.37 8.41 3.56
N GLN A 96 11.43 9.17 3.80
CA GLN A 96 11.31 10.55 4.25
C GLN A 96 11.43 11.47 3.03
N GLU A 97 10.32 12.07 2.62
CA GLU A 97 10.24 12.89 1.41
C GLU A 97 11.16 14.10 1.43
N ASN A 98 11.48 14.56 2.64
CA ASN A 98 12.14 15.82 2.85
C ASN A 98 13.67 15.68 2.80
N TYR A 99 14.23 14.47 2.78
CA TYR A 99 15.70 14.31 2.78
C TYR A 99 16.22 13.96 1.38
N LEU A 100 17.16 14.77 0.92
CA LEU A 100 17.82 14.66 -0.37
C LEU A 100 19.32 14.47 -0.19
N PHE A 101 19.87 13.41 -0.79
CA PHE A 101 21.30 13.16 -0.84
C PHE A 101 21.90 13.70 -2.15
N VAL A 102 22.92 14.53 -2.01
CA VAL A 102 23.62 15.18 -3.12
C VAL A 102 25.11 14.92 -3.00
N ALA A 103 25.67 14.16 -3.94
CA ALA A 103 27.12 14.00 -4.05
C ALA A 103 27.69 14.96 -5.09
N THR A 104 28.85 15.52 -4.76
CA THR A 104 29.62 16.39 -5.66
C THR A 104 30.87 15.68 -6.14
N ALA A 105 31.41 16.15 -7.27
CA ALA A 105 32.67 15.68 -7.82
C ALA A 105 33.87 15.93 -6.89
N SER A 106 33.72 16.75 -5.83
CA SER A 106 34.77 17.11 -4.88
C SER A 106 34.82 16.21 -3.64
N THR A 107 34.45 14.93 -3.76
CA THR A 107 34.38 13.91 -2.68
C THR A 107 33.36 14.15 -1.56
N LYS A 108 32.68 15.30 -1.57
CA LYS A 108 31.71 15.68 -0.54
C LYS A 108 30.32 15.12 -0.85
N LEU A 109 29.70 14.57 0.18
CA LEU A 109 28.31 14.12 0.17
C LEU A 109 27.50 15.02 1.13
N TYR A 110 26.40 15.58 0.63
CA TYR A 110 25.50 16.41 1.42
C TYR A 110 24.18 15.68 1.63
N CYS A 111 23.69 15.68 2.87
CA CYS A 111 22.31 15.38 3.19
C CYS A 111 21.59 16.71 3.40
N ILE A 112 20.57 16.98 2.61
CA ILE A 112 19.83 18.23 2.62
C ILE A 112 18.40 17.92 3.04
N ASN A 113 17.90 18.60 4.06
CA ASN A 113 16.47 18.64 4.33
C ASN A 113 15.85 19.76 3.48
N VAL A 114 14.84 19.36 2.72
CA VAL A 114 14.18 20.10 1.65
C VAL A 114 13.17 21.11 2.22
N ASP A 115 12.59 20.81 3.38
CA ASP A 115 11.61 21.68 4.04
C ASP A 115 12.26 22.86 4.75
N ASP A 116 13.36 22.63 5.47
CA ASP A 116 14.06 23.64 6.28
C ASP A 116 15.33 24.18 5.61
N GLY A 117 15.78 23.57 4.50
CA GLY A 117 17.01 23.91 3.80
C GLY A 117 18.29 23.55 4.57
N SER A 118 18.19 22.80 5.67
CA SER A 118 19.35 22.43 6.49
C SER A 118 20.25 21.43 5.75
N VAL A 119 21.57 21.60 5.91
CA VAL A 119 22.56 20.78 5.19
C VAL A 119 23.53 20.15 6.18
N VAL A 120 23.64 18.83 6.13
CA VAL A 120 24.63 18.05 6.85
C VAL A 120 25.65 17.51 5.86
N GLU A 121 26.93 17.79 6.10
CA GLU A 121 28.03 17.29 5.26
C GLU A 121 28.57 15.97 5.81
N LEU A 122 28.53 14.94 4.98
CA LEU A 122 29.04 13.59 5.26
C LEU A 122 30.48 13.50 4.76
N LEU A 123 31.43 13.68 5.68
CA LEU A 123 32.87 13.65 5.39
C LEU A 123 33.45 12.25 5.63
N GLY A 124 34.02 11.66 4.59
CA GLY A 124 34.68 10.35 4.72
C GLY A 124 35.29 9.81 3.43
N HIS A 125 34.69 10.12 2.27
CA HIS A 125 35.17 9.63 0.98
C HIS A 125 36.45 10.32 0.52
N HIS A 126 37.35 9.54 -0.08
CA HIS A 126 38.64 10.03 -0.59
C HIS A 126 38.60 10.26 -2.11
N THR A 127 37.63 9.67 -2.79
CA THR A 127 37.33 9.86 -4.21
C THR A 127 35.86 10.24 -4.39
N PRO A 128 35.45 10.77 -5.56
CA PRO A 128 34.08 11.19 -5.80
C PRO A 128 33.09 10.04 -5.61
N VAL A 129 32.00 10.30 -4.89
CA VAL A 129 30.98 9.30 -4.61
C VAL A 129 30.27 8.94 -5.91
N SER A 130 30.25 7.65 -6.24
CA SER A 130 29.62 7.11 -7.44
C SER A 130 28.15 6.77 -7.23
N GLY A 131 27.74 6.53 -5.98
CA GLY A 131 26.34 6.30 -5.67
C GLY A 131 26.05 6.28 -4.17
N VAL A 132 24.77 6.44 -3.87
CA VAL A 132 24.22 6.39 -2.51
C VAL A 132 23.00 5.48 -2.56
N HIS A 133 22.92 4.55 -1.62
CA HIS A 133 21.82 3.62 -1.51
C HIS A 133 21.34 3.57 -0.05
N CYS A 134 20.04 3.72 0.13
CA CYS A 134 19.36 3.55 1.40
C CYS A 134 18.38 2.38 1.26
N GLY A 135 18.45 1.41 2.17
CA GLY A 135 17.50 0.31 2.20
C GLY A 135 16.14 0.79 2.72
N VAL A 136 15.06 0.12 2.32
CA VAL A 136 13.70 0.46 2.76
C VAL A 136 13.57 0.30 4.28
N GLY A 137 13.59 1.38 5.06
CA GLY A 137 13.53 1.28 6.53
C GLY A 137 14.84 0.86 7.19
N SER A 138 15.99 0.92 6.49
CA SER A 138 17.29 0.77 7.14
C SER A 138 17.62 2.01 7.98
N THR A 139 18.07 1.81 9.22
CA THR A 139 18.77 2.84 10.01
C THR A 139 20.22 3.03 9.54
N SER A 140 20.51 2.63 8.31
CA SER A 140 21.84 2.55 7.73
C SER A 140 21.79 3.09 6.30
N LEU A 141 22.73 3.95 5.96
CA LEU A 141 22.92 4.52 4.63
C LEU A 141 24.24 3.99 4.07
N VAL A 142 24.24 3.51 2.83
CA VAL A 142 25.46 3.10 2.14
C VAL A 142 25.81 4.16 1.11
N SER A 143 27.04 4.62 1.12
CA SER A 143 27.60 5.45 0.07
C SER A 143 28.85 4.79 -0.46
N TYR A 144 29.08 4.82 -1.76
CA TYR A 144 30.16 4.06 -2.37
C TYR A 144 30.84 4.84 -3.49
N ASN A 145 32.10 4.49 -3.71
CA ASN A 145 32.90 4.90 -4.86
C ASN A 145 33.59 3.67 -5.45
N GLN A 146 34.47 3.84 -6.44
CA GLN A 146 35.12 2.71 -7.11
C GLN A 146 36.08 1.89 -6.22
N HIS A 147 36.47 2.40 -5.05
CA HIS A 147 37.50 1.79 -4.19
C HIS A 147 36.99 1.43 -2.79
N GLU A 148 35.96 2.11 -2.29
CA GLU A 148 35.44 1.94 -0.94
C GLU A 148 33.92 2.09 -0.88
N ALA A 149 33.33 1.41 0.10
CA ALA A 149 31.96 1.62 0.53
C ALA A 149 31.93 2.04 2.00
N LEU A 150 31.24 3.13 2.30
CA LEU A 150 31.05 3.66 3.65
C LEU A 150 29.60 3.41 4.09
N LEU A 151 29.47 2.86 5.29
CA LEU A 151 28.20 2.66 5.98
C LEU A 151 28.04 3.77 7.02
N TRP A 152 26.92 4.47 6.97
CA TRP A 152 26.54 5.52 7.92
C TRP A 152 25.33 5.07 8.72
N SER A 153 25.29 5.42 10.00
CA SER A 153 24.07 5.29 10.80
C SER A 153 23.13 6.45 10.46
N TYR A 154 21.86 6.14 10.23
CA TYR A 154 20.77 7.09 10.08
C TYR A 154 19.83 6.95 11.30
N PRO A 155 19.36 8.03 11.95
CA PRO A 155 19.41 9.45 11.54
C PRO A 155 20.66 10.23 11.97
N SER A 156 21.55 9.67 12.78
CA SER A 156 22.70 10.40 13.35
C SER A 156 23.76 10.81 12.33
N LEU A 157 23.70 10.26 11.11
CA LEU A 157 24.62 10.49 10.00
C LEU A 157 26.10 10.26 10.38
N THR A 158 26.34 9.36 11.33
CA THR A 158 27.67 9.01 11.82
C THR A 158 28.26 7.86 11.01
N LEU A 159 29.55 7.94 10.68
CA LEU A 159 30.25 6.86 9.99
C LEU A 159 30.36 5.63 10.92
N THR A 160 29.74 4.51 10.55
CA THR A 160 29.78 3.28 11.36
C THR A 160 30.87 2.32 10.91
N SER A 161 30.99 2.11 9.59
CA SER A 161 31.92 1.12 9.04
C SER A 161 32.49 1.58 7.72
N ARG A 162 33.78 1.27 7.49
CA ARG A 162 34.47 1.45 6.21
C ARG A 162 34.79 0.08 5.64
N LEU A 163 34.21 -0.23 4.49
CA LEU A 163 34.51 -1.43 3.72
C LEU A 163 35.60 -1.10 2.71
N GLN A 164 36.84 -1.42 3.07
CA GLN A 164 37.97 -1.43 2.13
C GLN A 164 38.03 -2.80 1.47
N LEU A 165 37.75 -2.85 0.18
CA LEU A 165 37.70 -4.09 -0.58
C LEU A 165 39.13 -4.44 -1.00
N GLN A 166 39.67 -5.56 -0.50
CA GLN A 166 41.05 -5.99 -0.77
C GLN A 166 41.30 -6.44 -2.21
N HIS A 167 40.25 -6.64 -3.00
CA HIS A 167 40.38 -6.99 -4.41
C HIS A 167 40.71 -5.74 -5.22
N SER A 168 41.73 -5.81 -6.07
CA SER A 168 42.12 -4.77 -7.04
C SER A 168 41.07 -4.52 -8.13
N LEU A 169 39.81 -4.87 -7.88
CA LEU A 169 38.70 -4.81 -8.81
C LEU A 169 37.81 -3.63 -8.44
N PRO A 170 37.42 -2.78 -9.41
CA PRO A 170 36.62 -1.59 -9.11
C PRO A 170 35.21 -1.98 -8.66
N LEU A 171 34.78 -1.34 -7.57
CA LEU A 171 33.43 -1.43 -7.05
C LEU A 171 32.48 -0.66 -7.97
N VAL A 172 31.39 -1.31 -8.38
CA VAL A 172 30.39 -0.71 -9.28
C VAL A 172 29.17 -0.26 -8.50
N TRP A 173 28.76 -1.03 -7.50
CA TRP A 173 27.56 -0.75 -6.72
C TRP A 173 27.66 -1.35 -5.33
N ALA A 174 27.13 -0.67 -4.32
CA ALA A 174 26.95 -1.24 -2.99
C ALA A 174 25.62 -0.78 -2.37
N GLY A 175 25.00 -1.66 -1.59
CA GLY A 175 23.74 -1.40 -0.92
C GLY A 175 23.56 -2.22 0.36
N HIS A 176 22.51 -1.91 1.12
CA HIS A 176 22.16 -2.59 2.36
C HIS A 176 20.75 -3.12 2.29
N ILE A 177 20.58 -4.39 2.68
CA ILE A 177 19.30 -5.07 2.82
C ILE A 177 18.95 -5.06 4.30
N TRP A 178 18.02 -4.17 4.66
CA TRP A 178 17.58 -3.98 6.03
C TRP A 178 16.95 -5.24 6.65
N GLN A 179 16.16 -6.01 5.89
CA GLN A 179 15.42 -7.17 6.41
C GLN A 179 16.32 -8.25 6.98
N ARG A 180 17.52 -8.42 6.40
CA ARG A 180 18.51 -9.44 6.79
C ARG A 180 19.75 -8.83 7.43
N ASP A 181 19.81 -7.50 7.50
CA ASP A 181 20.97 -6.72 7.92
C ASP A 181 22.26 -7.11 7.18
N GLU A 182 22.14 -7.25 5.86
CA GLU A 182 23.21 -7.66 4.94
C GLU A 182 23.68 -6.49 4.10
N VAL A 183 24.99 -6.31 3.97
CA VAL A 183 25.60 -5.38 3.02
C VAL A 183 25.99 -6.16 1.77
N VAL A 184 25.66 -5.63 0.59
CA VAL A 184 25.93 -6.25 -0.71
C VAL A 184 26.81 -5.31 -1.52
N ALA A 185 27.86 -5.84 -2.14
CA ALA A 185 28.69 -5.11 -3.11
C ALA A 185 28.81 -5.90 -4.42
N GLY A 186 28.63 -5.21 -5.54
CA GLY A 186 28.85 -5.73 -6.90
C GLY A 186 30.10 -5.12 -7.53
N PHE A 187 30.98 -5.97 -8.05
CA PHE A 187 32.24 -5.59 -8.70
C PHE A 187 32.11 -5.59 -10.21
N SER A 188 33.03 -4.93 -10.92
CA SER A 188 33.02 -4.87 -12.39
C SER A 188 33.18 -6.22 -13.08
N THR A 189 33.74 -7.22 -12.39
CA THR A 189 33.84 -8.61 -12.89
C THR A 189 32.51 -9.37 -12.80
N GLY A 190 31.49 -8.79 -12.19
CA GLY A 190 30.22 -9.46 -11.92
C GLY A 190 30.17 -10.25 -10.63
N THR A 191 31.28 -10.34 -9.90
CA THR A 191 31.31 -10.92 -8.57
C THR A 191 30.45 -10.09 -7.62
N VAL A 192 29.58 -10.73 -6.85
CA VAL A 192 28.74 -10.08 -5.85
C VAL A 192 29.12 -10.64 -4.49
N VAL A 193 29.49 -9.78 -3.54
CA VAL A 193 29.86 -10.18 -2.19
C VAL A 193 28.80 -9.69 -1.21
N VAL A 194 28.34 -10.60 -0.35
CA VAL A 194 27.34 -10.34 0.68
C VAL A 194 27.98 -10.51 2.06
N TRP A 195 27.87 -9.48 2.91
CA TRP A 195 28.33 -9.50 4.29
C TRP A 195 27.14 -9.39 5.24
N SER A 196 27.02 -10.32 6.18
CA SER A 196 26.10 -10.18 7.31
C SER A 196 26.72 -9.34 8.43
N ARG A 197 25.97 -8.40 9.03
CA ARG A 197 26.47 -7.61 10.17
C ARG A 197 26.81 -8.45 11.41
N GLN A 198 26.17 -9.61 11.61
CA GLN A 198 26.53 -10.53 12.70
C GLN A 198 27.95 -11.08 12.54
N GLN A 199 28.36 -11.39 11.31
CA GLN A 199 29.72 -11.84 11.00
C GLN A 199 30.74 -10.72 11.16
N GLN A 200 30.38 -9.47 10.83
CA GLN A 200 31.27 -8.31 11.03
C GLN A 200 31.56 -8.01 12.51
N GLN A 201 30.55 -8.06 13.39
CA GLN A 201 30.76 -7.82 14.82
C GLN A 201 31.60 -8.92 15.48
N GLN A 202 31.38 -10.18 15.11
CA GLN A 202 32.18 -11.31 15.61
C GLN A 202 33.63 -11.26 15.12
N GLN A 203 33.88 -10.82 13.87
CA GLN A 203 35.23 -10.62 13.35
C GLN A 203 35.95 -9.43 14.02
N GLN A 204 35.24 -8.36 14.40
CA GLN A 204 35.84 -7.24 15.15
C GLN A 204 36.27 -7.65 16.57
N GLN A 205 35.52 -8.54 17.25
CA GLN A 205 35.88 -9.01 18.59
C GLN A 205 37.08 -9.99 18.61
N GLN A 206 37.43 -10.62 17.49
CA GLN A 206 38.50 -11.63 17.40
C GLN A 206 39.89 -11.07 16.96
N GLN A 207 40.04 -9.75 16.83
CA GLN A 207 41.26 -9.07 16.32
C GLN A 207 42.48 -9.07 17.27
N HIS A 208 42.87 -10.22 17.84
CA HIS A 208 44.19 -10.33 18.48
C HIS A 208 45.09 -11.48 17.99
N ARG A 209 44.69 -12.28 17.00
CA ARG A 209 45.64 -13.16 16.30
C ARG A 209 45.39 -13.24 14.80
N GLN A 210 46.37 -12.69 14.07
CA GLN A 210 46.77 -13.02 12.70
C GLN A 210 45.80 -12.63 11.56
N GLN A 211 46.29 -11.70 10.72
CA GLN A 211 45.93 -11.44 9.32
C GLN A 211 44.43 -11.41 8.96
N GLN A 212 43.94 -10.19 8.79
CA GLN A 212 42.59 -9.83 8.34
C GLN A 212 42.14 -10.63 7.11
N GLN A 213 41.26 -11.60 7.30
CA GLN A 213 40.44 -12.20 6.25
C GLN A 213 38.96 -11.95 6.58
N GLN A 214 38.34 -11.00 5.89
CA GLN A 214 36.89 -10.75 5.97
C GLN A 214 36.19 -11.71 5.01
N HIS A 215 35.83 -12.91 5.47
CA HIS A 215 35.04 -13.85 4.65
C HIS A 215 33.59 -13.36 4.52
N GLY A 216 33.28 -12.67 3.42
CA GLY A 216 31.92 -12.49 2.92
C GLY A 216 31.51 -13.64 2.00
N ILE A 217 30.20 -13.86 1.81
CA ILE A 217 29.70 -14.86 0.86
C ILE A 217 29.88 -14.30 -0.55
N VAL A 218 30.65 -15.01 -1.38
CA VAL A 218 30.97 -14.61 -2.75
C VAL A 218 30.07 -15.36 -3.73
N ILE A 219 29.37 -14.61 -4.58
CA ILE A 219 28.54 -15.13 -5.67
C ILE A 219 29.23 -14.74 -6.98
N ASP A 220 29.81 -15.72 -7.66
CA ASP A 220 30.46 -15.51 -8.94
C ASP A 220 29.53 -15.87 -10.12
N PRO A 221 29.53 -15.07 -11.20
CA PRO A 221 28.88 -15.46 -12.43
C PRO A 221 29.61 -16.65 -13.07
N PRO A 222 28.95 -17.46 -13.93
CA PRO A 222 29.59 -18.59 -14.58
C PRO A 222 30.86 -18.17 -15.32
N HIS A 223 31.97 -18.88 -15.13
CA HIS A 223 33.29 -18.53 -15.68
C HIS A 223 33.34 -18.36 -17.21
N SER A 224 32.32 -18.83 -17.93
CA SER A 224 32.14 -18.64 -19.38
C SER A 224 31.68 -17.23 -19.78
N LEU A 225 31.16 -16.43 -18.84
CA LEU A 225 30.73 -15.05 -19.06
C LEU A 225 31.82 -14.08 -18.63
N GLN A 226 32.68 -13.68 -19.58
CA GLN A 226 33.60 -12.55 -19.39
C GLN A 226 32.86 -11.25 -19.68
N LEU A 227 32.08 -10.77 -18.70
CA LEU A 227 31.35 -9.50 -18.80
C LEU A 227 31.99 -8.43 -17.91
N GLN A 228 32.11 -7.22 -18.44
CA GLN A 228 32.37 -6.02 -17.64
C GLN A 228 31.03 -5.44 -17.20
N PHE A 229 30.72 -5.58 -15.92
CA PHE A 229 29.52 -5.03 -15.31
C PHE A 229 29.72 -3.55 -15.05
N GLU A 230 28.76 -2.75 -15.46
CA GLU A 230 28.79 -1.30 -15.30
C GLU A 230 27.70 -0.77 -14.37
N ALA A 231 26.66 -1.56 -14.15
CA ALA A 231 25.57 -1.16 -13.27
C ALA A 231 24.91 -2.37 -12.60
N PHE A 232 24.47 -2.16 -11.36
CA PHE A 232 23.63 -3.10 -10.62
C PHE A 232 22.38 -2.39 -10.07
N ALA A 233 21.31 -3.16 -9.92
CA ALA A 233 20.05 -2.72 -9.33
C ALA A 233 19.56 -3.77 -8.32
N LEU A 234 19.19 -3.32 -7.12
CA LEU A 234 18.61 -4.18 -6.09
C LEU A 234 17.09 -4.11 -6.16
N SER A 235 16.44 -5.28 -6.10
CA SER A 235 14.99 -5.36 -5.95
C SER A 235 14.54 -4.83 -4.58
N ARG A 236 13.33 -4.27 -4.50
CA ARG A 236 12.81 -3.68 -3.25
C ARG A 236 12.67 -4.68 -2.11
N CYS A 237 12.37 -5.95 -2.43
CA CYS A 237 12.33 -7.03 -1.44
C CYS A 237 13.73 -7.48 -0.96
N GLY A 238 14.81 -7.00 -1.59
CA GLY A 238 16.18 -7.40 -1.25
C GLY A 238 16.51 -8.86 -1.60
N GLU A 239 15.70 -9.52 -2.42
CA GLU A 239 15.90 -10.93 -2.80
C GLU A 239 16.70 -11.07 -4.10
N TRP A 240 16.51 -10.14 -5.02
CA TRP A 240 17.07 -10.17 -6.36
C TRP A 240 17.99 -8.98 -6.57
N LEU A 241 19.16 -9.22 -7.12
CA LEU A 241 20.08 -8.21 -7.62
C LEU A 241 20.27 -8.44 -9.12
N VAL A 242 20.20 -7.38 -9.91
CA VAL A 242 20.39 -7.48 -11.36
C VAL A 242 21.60 -6.66 -11.75
N GLY A 243 22.55 -7.30 -12.41
CA GLY A 243 23.73 -6.65 -12.96
C GLY A 243 23.74 -6.73 -14.48
N GLY A 244 24.36 -5.75 -15.12
CA GLY A 244 24.71 -5.92 -16.53
C GLY A 244 25.77 -4.93 -17.01
N GLY A 245 26.16 -5.12 -18.27
CA GLY A 245 27.34 -4.50 -18.86
C GLY A 245 27.11 -3.83 -20.20
N SER A 246 28.13 -3.09 -20.64
CA SER A 246 28.18 -2.38 -21.92
C SER A 246 28.37 -3.29 -23.14
N ASP A 247 28.94 -4.48 -22.95
CA ASP A 247 29.61 -5.17 -24.06
C ASP A 247 28.83 -6.36 -24.63
N SER A 248 27.80 -6.86 -23.93
CA SER A 248 27.19 -8.16 -24.26
C SER A 248 25.68 -8.18 -24.45
N GLY A 249 24.97 -7.09 -24.17
CA GLY A 249 23.50 -7.10 -24.16
C GLY A 249 22.91 -8.16 -23.22
N LEU A 250 23.71 -8.71 -22.29
CA LEU A 250 23.28 -9.69 -21.31
C LEU A 250 23.10 -9.01 -19.96
N VAL A 251 22.08 -9.45 -19.25
CA VAL A 251 21.74 -9.02 -17.90
C VAL A 251 21.70 -10.25 -17.01
N VAL A 252 22.45 -10.23 -15.91
CA VAL A 252 22.56 -11.35 -14.97
C VAL A 252 21.72 -11.06 -13.74
N VAL A 253 20.85 -11.99 -13.38
CA VAL A 253 19.97 -11.93 -12.22
C VAL A 253 20.53 -12.83 -11.12
N TYR A 254 20.93 -12.23 -10.02
CA TYR A 254 21.46 -12.88 -8.83
C TYR A 254 20.33 -13.04 -7.80
N SER A 255 20.20 -14.25 -7.26
CA SER A 255 19.39 -14.52 -6.07
C SER A 255 20.27 -14.35 -4.84
N LEU A 256 19.96 -13.34 -4.03
CA LEU A 256 20.68 -13.05 -2.79
C LEU A 256 20.23 -13.97 -1.64
N THR A 257 19.02 -14.54 -1.71
CA THR A 257 18.53 -15.54 -0.75
C THR A 257 19.22 -16.89 -0.92
N ASN A 258 19.40 -17.32 -2.18
CA ASN A 258 20.00 -18.61 -2.50
C ASN A 258 21.52 -18.52 -2.77
N HIS A 259 22.08 -17.30 -2.69
CA HIS A 259 23.47 -16.98 -2.99
C HIS A 259 23.97 -17.56 -4.32
N CYS A 260 23.14 -17.46 -5.37
CA CYS A 260 23.44 -18.03 -6.68
C CYS A 260 22.96 -17.13 -7.82
N VAL A 261 23.54 -17.32 -9.01
CA VAL A 261 22.98 -16.73 -10.23
C VAL A 261 21.73 -17.50 -10.61
N SER A 262 20.59 -16.82 -10.65
CA SER A 262 19.30 -17.43 -10.96
C SER A 262 19.05 -17.51 -12.46
N GLN A 263 19.25 -16.40 -13.17
CA GLN A 263 18.90 -16.29 -14.58
C GLN A 263 19.85 -15.35 -15.33
N ILE A 264 20.00 -15.57 -16.64
CA ILE A 264 20.71 -14.69 -17.55
C ILE A 264 19.73 -14.30 -18.65
N LEU A 265 19.46 -13.00 -18.76
CA LEU A 265 18.52 -12.41 -19.70
C LEU A 265 19.28 -11.79 -20.87
N GLN A 266 18.85 -12.09 -22.10
CA GLN A 266 19.31 -11.37 -23.28
C GLN A 266 18.43 -10.15 -23.50
N LEU A 267 19.03 -8.96 -23.50
CA LEU A 267 18.33 -7.72 -23.80
C LEU A 267 17.82 -7.74 -25.25
N PRO A 268 16.67 -7.10 -25.51
CA PRO A 268 16.16 -6.95 -26.86
C PRO A 268 17.21 -6.27 -27.77
N PRO A 269 17.25 -6.60 -29.08
CA PRO A 269 18.21 -6.01 -30.02
C PRO A 269 18.09 -4.48 -30.15
N THR A 270 17.00 -3.89 -29.65
CA THR A 270 16.79 -2.44 -29.56
C THR A 270 17.63 -1.76 -28.46
N CYS A 271 18.18 -2.52 -27.51
CA CYS A 271 19.03 -2.05 -26.42
C CYS A 271 20.24 -3.00 -26.30
N PRO A 272 21.27 -2.83 -27.14
CA PRO A 272 22.39 -3.78 -27.21
C PRO A 272 23.29 -3.74 -25.97
N SER A 273 23.16 -2.72 -25.12
CA SER A 273 23.96 -2.59 -23.91
C SER A 273 23.35 -1.65 -22.88
N ILE A 274 23.70 -1.83 -21.61
CA ILE A 274 23.33 -0.91 -20.53
C ILE A 274 24.22 0.32 -20.64
N TYR A 275 23.63 1.51 -20.67
CA TYR A 275 24.37 2.76 -20.82
C TYR A 275 24.80 3.29 -19.45
N ASN A 276 26.08 3.20 -19.12
CA ASN A 276 26.62 3.78 -17.89
C ASN A 276 27.07 5.22 -18.10
N ASN A 277 26.14 6.14 -17.89
CA ASN A 277 26.48 7.55 -17.66
C ASN A 277 25.78 8.02 -16.38
N ASN A 278 26.14 7.38 -15.26
CA ASN A 278 25.63 7.65 -13.90
C ASN A 278 24.15 7.30 -13.65
N ASN A 279 23.54 6.47 -14.49
CA ASN A 279 22.14 6.04 -14.32
C ASN A 279 22.02 4.50 -14.34
N PRO A 280 21.98 3.84 -13.18
CA PRO A 280 21.83 2.39 -13.12
C PRO A 280 20.43 1.95 -13.58
N PRO A 281 20.24 0.66 -13.93
CA PRO A 281 18.90 0.15 -14.16
C PRO A 281 18.06 0.31 -12.89
N VAL A 282 16.76 0.55 -13.04
CA VAL A 282 15.86 0.82 -11.92
C VAL A 282 14.77 -0.24 -11.89
N PHE A 283 14.61 -0.88 -10.73
CA PHE A 283 13.45 -1.74 -10.49
C PHE A 283 12.21 -0.87 -10.27
N LEU A 284 11.14 -1.12 -11.03
CA LEU A 284 9.86 -0.49 -10.76
C LEU A 284 9.26 -1.12 -9.47
N PRO A 285 8.69 -0.32 -8.56
CA PRO A 285 8.17 -0.87 -7.31
C PRO A 285 6.98 -1.83 -7.54
N HIS A 286 6.82 -2.79 -6.61
CA HIS A 286 5.84 -3.89 -6.62
C HIS A 286 4.36 -3.46 -6.47
N ILE A 287 3.89 -2.45 -7.19
CA ILE A 287 2.49 -1.98 -7.10
C ILE A 287 1.57 -2.73 -8.06
N TYR A 288 2.14 -3.32 -9.12
CA TYR A 288 1.36 -3.95 -10.17
C TYR A 288 1.34 -5.46 -9.99
N LEU A 289 0.26 -5.99 -9.39
CA LEU A 289 0.06 -7.41 -9.07
C LEU A 289 0.31 -8.39 -10.23
N LYS A 290 0.21 -7.92 -11.48
CA LYS A 290 0.41 -8.73 -12.69
C LYS A 290 1.88 -8.89 -13.10
N TYR A 291 2.73 -7.93 -12.76
CA TYR A 291 4.14 -7.92 -13.12
C TYR A 291 4.96 -7.72 -11.84
N PRO A 292 5.24 -8.81 -11.11
CA PRO A 292 5.91 -8.72 -9.82
C PRO A 292 7.28 -8.11 -9.98
N GLN A 293 8.09 -8.45 -10.98
CA GLN A 293 9.44 -7.88 -11.12
C GLN A 293 9.61 -7.20 -12.48
N VAL A 294 9.44 -5.88 -12.49
CA VAL A 294 9.66 -5.08 -13.70
C VAL A 294 10.93 -4.27 -13.56
N LEU A 295 11.81 -4.41 -14.54
CA LEU A 295 13.07 -3.70 -14.64
C LEU A 295 12.99 -2.67 -15.77
N ALA A 296 13.31 -1.42 -15.45
CA ALA A 296 13.50 -0.36 -16.42
C ALA A 296 14.99 -0.26 -16.75
N VAL A 297 15.36 -0.59 -18.00
CA VAL A 297 16.73 -0.60 -18.48
C VAL A 297 16.92 0.46 -19.55
N GLN A 298 17.88 1.35 -19.35
CA GLN A 298 18.30 2.32 -20.35
C GLN A 298 19.37 1.71 -21.26
N GLY A 299 19.06 1.60 -22.54
CA GLY A 299 19.99 1.15 -23.56
C GLY A 299 20.91 2.25 -24.05
N SER A 300 22.10 1.89 -24.53
CA SER A 300 23.08 2.80 -25.18
C SER A 300 22.55 3.61 -26.35
N ALA A 301 21.50 3.13 -27.02
CA ALA A 301 20.79 3.86 -28.07
C ALA A 301 19.89 5.00 -27.54
N GLY A 302 19.91 5.30 -26.24
CA GLY A 302 19.06 6.34 -25.66
C GLY A 302 17.60 5.92 -25.49
N VAL A 303 17.36 4.61 -25.48
CA VAL A 303 16.04 3.99 -25.50
C VAL A 303 15.81 3.30 -24.16
N LEU A 304 14.68 3.57 -23.53
CA LEU A 304 14.29 2.92 -22.28
C LEU A 304 13.44 1.68 -22.62
N SER A 305 13.91 0.50 -22.22
CA SER A 305 13.17 -0.75 -22.34
C SER A 305 12.72 -1.24 -20.98
N ILE A 306 11.47 -1.71 -20.94
CA ILE A 306 10.83 -2.20 -19.73
C ILE A 306 10.65 -3.69 -19.90
N ILE A 307 11.24 -4.43 -18.97
CA ILE A 307 11.40 -5.88 -19.06
C ILE A 307 10.79 -6.48 -17.80
N ASP A 308 9.93 -7.47 -17.99
CA ASP A 308 9.50 -8.35 -16.92
C ASP A 308 10.58 -9.41 -16.70
N VAL A 309 11.22 -9.37 -15.53
CA VAL A 309 12.29 -10.29 -15.14
C VAL A 309 11.71 -11.69 -14.88
N THR A 310 10.49 -11.79 -14.34
CA THR A 310 9.90 -13.10 -14.02
C THR A 310 9.52 -13.91 -15.24
N ASN A 311 8.93 -13.25 -16.24
CA ASN A 311 8.52 -13.91 -17.49
C ASN A 311 9.57 -13.79 -18.61
N CYS A 312 10.69 -13.11 -18.36
CA CYS A 312 11.72 -12.81 -19.36
C CYS A 312 11.16 -12.11 -20.61
N THR A 313 10.10 -11.30 -20.47
CA THR A 313 9.43 -10.66 -21.61
C THR A 313 9.65 -9.16 -21.63
N LYS A 314 9.83 -8.62 -22.83
CA LYS A 314 9.83 -7.18 -23.06
C LYS A 314 8.41 -6.65 -23.02
N LEU A 315 8.11 -5.78 -22.07
CA LEU A 315 6.78 -5.17 -21.89
C LEU A 315 6.57 -3.97 -22.81
N LYS A 316 7.53 -3.02 -22.80
CA LYS A 316 7.41 -1.77 -23.56
C LYS A 316 8.76 -1.15 -23.87
N THR A 317 8.81 -0.31 -24.89
CA THR A 317 9.95 0.56 -25.19
C THR A 317 9.49 2.01 -25.25
N LEU A 318 10.10 2.86 -24.43
CA LEU A 318 9.98 4.30 -24.52
C LEU A 318 11.18 4.83 -25.30
N ARG A 319 10.90 5.42 -26.46
CA ARG A 319 11.90 6.08 -27.31
C ARG A 319 11.38 7.46 -27.72
N SER A 320 12.29 8.42 -27.80
CA SER A 320 12.04 9.69 -28.48
C SER A 320 12.73 9.66 -29.84
N ASN A 321 12.08 10.20 -30.86
CA ASN A 321 12.61 10.19 -32.23
C ASN A 321 13.77 11.18 -32.44
N ARG A 322 13.98 12.12 -31.50
CA ARG A 322 14.90 13.26 -31.68
C ARG A 322 15.95 13.40 -30.59
N HIS A 323 15.72 12.87 -29.40
CA HIS A 323 16.59 13.07 -28.23
C HIS A 323 16.73 11.76 -27.47
N HIS A 324 17.92 11.45 -26.98
CA HIS A 324 18.14 10.27 -26.16
C HIS A 324 17.70 10.54 -24.72
N ILE A 325 17.30 9.49 -24.02
CA ILE A 325 17.06 9.53 -22.58
C ILE A 325 18.43 9.51 -21.89
N GLU A 326 18.67 10.44 -20.97
CA GLU A 326 19.90 10.54 -20.18
C GLU A 326 19.70 9.99 -18.77
N TYR A 327 18.59 10.35 -18.11
CA TYR A 327 18.34 9.99 -16.71
C TYR A 327 16.91 9.48 -16.49
N ILE A 328 16.76 8.54 -15.56
CA ILE A 328 15.48 8.00 -15.10
C ILE A 328 15.43 8.00 -13.58
N SER A 329 14.29 8.40 -13.02
CA SER A 329 14.01 8.26 -11.60
C SER A 329 12.56 7.81 -11.45
N VAL A 330 12.29 6.95 -10.48
CA VAL A 330 10.97 6.39 -10.22
C VAL A 330 10.64 6.70 -8.78
N SER A 331 9.41 7.15 -8.50
CA SER A 331 8.96 7.36 -7.14
C SER A 331 8.88 6.03 -6.39
N ASP A 332 9.22 5.99 -5.11
CA ASP A 332 9.15 4.75 -4.33
C ASP A 332 7.71 4.24 -4.17
N ASP A 333 6.68 5.10 -4.25
CA ASP A 333 5.28 4.70 -4.33
C ASP A 333 4.90 4.09 -5.70
N GLY A 334 5.84 4.09 -6.66
CA GLY A 334 5.78 3.64 -8.05
C GLY A 334 4.59 4.16 -8.86
N GLY A 335 4.02 5.28 -8.43
CA GLY A 335 3.01 6.02 -9.17
C GLY A 335 3.58 6.75 -10.38
N TYR A 336 4.80 7.30 -10.26
CA TYR A 336 5.40 8.15 -11.29
C TYR A 336 6.84 7.76 -11.66
N THR A 337 7.18 8.05 -12.90
CA THR A 337 8.51 7.90 -13.47
C THR A 337 8.91 9.23 -14.11
N CYS A 338 10.02 9.81 -13.68
CA CYS A 338 10.62 10.98 -14.29
C CYS A 338 11.70 10.54 -15.29
N VAL A 339 11.67 11.13 -16.48
CA VAL A 339 12.62 10.86 -17.57
C VAL A 339 13.23 12.18 -18.02
N THR A 340 14.56 12.29 -17.95
CA THR A 340 15.31 13.45 -18.44
C THR A 340 15.90 13.14 -19.81
N TYR A 341 15.62 14.00 -20.79
CA TYR A 341 16.09 13.87 -22.16
C TYR A 341 17.33 14.74 -22.39
N SER A 342 18.12 14.39 -23.41
CA SER A 342 19.36 15.08 -23.79
C SER A 342 19.19 16.53 -24.24
N ASN A 343 17.96 16.97 -24.49
CA ASN A 343 17.65 18.39 -24.73
C ASN A 343 17.44 19.18 -23.43
N GLY A 344 17.75 18.59 -22.28
CA GLY A 344 17.62 19.22 -20.98
C GLY A 344 16.18 19.35 -20.48
N VAL A 345 15.26 18.52 -20.98
CA VAL A 345 13.86 18.52 -20.56
C VAL A 345 13.58 17.30 -19.71
N SER A 346 13.04 17.51 -18.51
CA SER A 346 12.59 16.44 -17.61
C SER A 346 11.08 16.28 -17.71
N LYS A 347 10.60 15.06 -17.95
CA LYS A 347 9.17 14.77 -18.09
C LYS A 347 8.74 13.72 -17.07
N ILE A 348 7.63 14.00 -16.40
CA ILE A 348 7.00 13.05 -15.46
C ILE A 348 5.92 12.26 -16.20
N TYR A 349 5.99 10.94 -16.12
CA TYR A 349 5.00 10.01 -16.65
C TYR A 349 4.38 9.20 -15.50
N PRO A 350 3.08 8.88 -15.55
CA PRO A 350 2.54 7.85 -14.68
C PRO A 350 3.18 6.50 -15.04
N THR A 351 3.69 5.78 -14.05
CA THR A 351 4.39 4.50 -14.26
C THR A 351 3.47 3.46 -14.92
N ARG A 352 2.15 3.55 -14.68
CA ARG A 352 1.14 2.67 -15.32
C ARG A 352 1.11 2.79 -16.84
N CYS A 353 1.39 3.97 -17.40
CA CYS A 353 1.44 4.19 -18.85
C CYS A 353 2.58 3.42 -19.53
N LEU A 354 3.56 2.98 -18.74
CA LEU A 354 4.72 2.26 -19.21
C LEU A 354 4.49 0.74 -19.27
N LEU A 355 3.38 0.24 -18.71
CA LEU A 355 2.96 -1.15 -18.75
C LEU A 355 1.94 -1.40 -19.88
N PRO A 356 1.88 -2.61 -20.46
CA PRO A 356 0.91 -2.95 -21.49
C PRO A 356 -0.52 -3.04 -20.92
N VAL A 357 -1.46 -2.35 -21.57
CA VAL A 357 -2.89 -2.39 -21.26
C VAL A 357 -3.52 -3.53 -22.07
N HIS A 358 -4.17 -4.51 -21.43
CA HIS A 358 -5.02 -5.44 -22.17
C HIS A 358 -6.35 -4.76 -22.46
N THR A 359 -6.61 -4.49 -23.74
CA THR A 359 -7.93 -4.14 -24.26
C THR A 359 -8.79 -5.39 -24.27
N SER A 360 -9.52 -5.65 -23.20
CA SER A 360 -10.77 -6.38 -23.25
C SER A 360 -11.89 -5.42 -22.91
N THR A 361 -12.27 -4.61 -23.89
CA THR A 361 -13.62 -4.07 -24.10
C THR A 361 -13.63 -3.25 -25.39
N VAL A 362 -14.69 -3.49 -26.15
CA VAL A 362 -15.04 -2.93 -27.45
C VAL A 362 -14.80 -1.41 -27.52
N SER A 363 -14.14 -0.97 -28.59
CA SER A 363 -14.05 0.44 -28.98
C SER A 363 -15.45 1.04 -29.21
N PRO A 364 -15.82 2.18 -28.61
CA PRO A 364 -16.90 2.96 -29.17
C PRO A 364 -16.37 3.65 -30.43
N THR A 365 -17.03 3.34 -31.53
CA THR A 365 -16.91 3.97 -32.83
C THR A 365 -16.94 5.49 -32.73
N HIS A 366 -15.99 6.13 -33.43
CA HIS A 366 -16.09 7.53 -33.81
C HIS A 366 -17.45 7.82 -34.43
N THR A 367 -18.14 8.86 -33.94
CA THR A 367 -19.08 9.65 -34.72
C THR A 367 -18.77 11.14 -34.52
N PRO A 368 -18.96 11.98 -35.55
CA PRO A 368 -18.35 13.29 -35.64
C PRO A 368 -19.09 14.36 -34.82
N THR A 369 -18.31 15.37 -34.47
CA THR A 369 -18.68 16.74 -34.06
C THR A 369 -20.07 17.18 -34.54
N ARG A 370 -20.89 17.62 -33.59
CA ARG A 370 -21.94 18.60 -33.82
C ARG A 370 -21.68 19.81 -32.94
N ASP A 371 -21.42 20.93 -33.61
CA ASP A 371 -21.43 22.26 -33.05
C ASP A 371 -22.78 22.51 -32.35
N ILE A 372 -22.73 22.89 -31.07
CA ILE A 372 -23.85 23.57 -30.41
C ILE A 372 -23.26 24.75 -29.65
N ALA A 373 -23.85 25.91 -29.96
CA ALA A 373 -23.40 27.25 -29.63
C ALA A 373 -23.31 27.55 -28.13
N PHE A 374 -22.44 28.52 -27.81
CA PHE A 374 -22.33 29.17 -26.52
C PHE A 374 -23.64 29.84 -26.08
N HIS A 375 -24.04 29.58 -24.83
CA HIS A 375 -24.86 30.51 -24.05
C HIS A 375 -24.27 30.68 -22.66
N ILE A 376 -24.10 31.94 -22.31
CA ILE A 376 -23.53 32.51 -21.10
C ILE A 376 -24.31 32.03 -19.86
N ILE A 377 -23.61 31.55 -18.82
CA ILE A 377 -24.17 31.40 -17.46
C ILE A 377 -23.13 31.89 -16.45
N GLU A 378 -23.32 33.12 -16.01
CA GLU A 378 -22.47 33.87 -15.07
C GLU A 378 -22.91 33.68 -13.60
N LYS A 379 -23.35 32.47 -13.21
CA LYS A 379 -23.90 32.24 -11.85
C LYS A 379 -23.43 30.97 -11.13
N ARG A 380 -22.36 30.32 -11.60
CA ARG A 380 -21.90 29.02 -11.09
C ARG A 380 -20.59 29.01 -10.29
N GLU A 381 -19.99 30.17 -10.01
CA GLU A 381 -18.72 30.22 -9.28
C GLU A 381 -18.90 30.10 -7.75
N LYS A 382 -19.94 30.72 -7.17
CA LYS A 382 -20.20 30.60 -5.71
C LYS A 382 -20.55 29.18 -5.26
N GLU A 383 -21.38 28.46 -6.01
CA GLU A 383 -21.78 27.09 -5.64
C GLU A 383 -20.61 26.10 -5.75
N ARG A 384 -19.70 26.29 -6.72
CA ARG A 384 -18.48 25.46 -6.85
C ARG A 384 -17.45 25.73 -5.78
N GLU A 385 -17.38 26.96 -5.29
CA GLU A 385 -16.45 27.36 -4.24
C GLU A 385 -16.91 26.85 -2.87
N GLU A 386 -18.22 26.90 -2.59
CA GLU A 386 -18.82 26.27 -1.41
C GLU A 386 -18.71 24.73 -1.43
N GLU A 387 -18.85 24.10 -2.60
CA GLU A 387 -18.70 22.65 -2.76
C GLU A 387 -17.22 22.22 -2.63
N ARG A 388 -16.27 23.03 -3.12
CA ARG A 388 -14.82 22.85 -2.91
C ARG A 388 -14.43 22.99 -1.44
N GLU A 389 -14.88 24.02 -0.75
CA GLU A 389 -14.60 24.18 0.69
C GLU A 389 -15.17 23.01 1.51
N ARG A 390 -16.36 22.51 1.16
CA ARG A 390 -16.93 21.31 1.80
C ARG A 390 -16.10 20.07 1.52
N GLN A 391 -15.55 19.94 0.32
CA GLN A 391 -14.74 18.80 -0.09
C GLN A 391 -13.34 18.84 0.54
N GLU A 392 -12.72 20.01 0.63
CA GLU A 392 -11.46 20.26 1.35
C GLU A 392 -11.62 19.99 2.85
N LYS A 393 -12.67 20.50 3.50
CA LYS A 393 -12.98 20.18 4.92
C LYS A 393 -13.22 18.68 5.14
N ARG A 394 -13.70 17.95 4.14
CA ARG A 394 -13.93 16.50 4.21
C ARG A 394 -12.63 15.72 4.04
N VAL A 395 -11.74 16.18 3.16
CA VAL A 395 -10.39 15.61 2.94
C VAL A 395 -9.50 15.86 4.16
N GLU A 396 -9.56 17.05 4.75
CA GLU A 396 -8.82 17.39 5.98
C GLU A 396 -9.27 16.52 7.14
N ARG A 397 -10.59 16.38 7.34
CA ARG A 397 -11.14 15.47 8.35
C ARG A 397 -10.74 14.02 8.11
N THR A 398 -10.57 13.57 6.86
CA THR A 398 -10.07 12.21 6.58
C THR A 398 -8.59 12.05 6.85
N LYS A 399 -7.76 13.07 6.62
CA LYS A 399 -6.32 13.06 6.94
C LYS A 399 -6.09 13.08 8.45
N GLU A 400 -6.80 13.95 9.18
CA GLU A 400 -6.78 13.97 10.65
C GLU A 400 -7.22 12.61 11.22
N LEU A 401 -8.23 11.97 10.62
CA LEU A 401 -8.65 10.64 11.00
C LEU A 401 -7.54 9.62 10.70
N GLU A 402 -6.94 9.63 9.50
CA GLU A 402 -5.85 8.72 9.12
C GLU A 402 -4.61 8.82 10.03
N GLU A 403 -4.26 10.02 10.51
CA GLU A 403 -3.19 10.25 11.50
C GLU A 403 -3.54 9.78 12.92
N LEU A 404 -4.83 9.88 13.30
CA LEU A 404 -5.36 9.31 14.55
C LEU A 404 -5.48 7.77 14.49
N LEU A 405 -5.49 7.18 13.30
CA LEU A 405 -5.78 5.77 13.05
C LEU A 405 -4.55 4.89 12.79
N ASP A 406 -3.39 5.24 13.35
CA ASP A 406 -2.20 4.40 13.25
C ASP A 406 -2.47 2.99 13.83
N LYS A 407 -2.21 1.94 13.03
CA LYS A 407 -2.47 0.54 13.37
C LYS A 407 -1.79 0.14 14.68
N ASN A 408 -0.62 0.72 14.97
CA ASN A 408 0.14 0.43 16.17
C ASN A 408 -0.54 0.98 17.44
N LYS A 409 -1.26 2.11 17.34
CA LYS A 409 -2.00 2.70 18.47
C LYS A 409 -3.23 1.86 18.82
N TRP A 410 -3.98 1.40 17.82
CA TRP A 410 -5.15 0.55 18.07
C TRP A 410 -4.79 -0.81 18.67
N TYR A 411 -3.68 -1.42 18.23
CA TYR A 411 -3.22 -2.66 18.85
C TYR A 411 -2.88 -2.46 20.34
N GLN A 412 -2.28 -1.33 20.71
CA GLN A 412 -2.04 -0.99 22.13
C GLN A 412 -3.35 -0.84 22.91
N VAL A 413 -4.33 -0.12 22.36
CA VAL A 413 -5.67 0.00 22.97
C VAL A 413 -6.31 -1.38 23.16
N LEU A 414 -6.19 -2.27 22.18
CA LEU A 414 -6.72 -3.62 22.29
C LEU A 414 -6.00 -4.44 23.39
N CYS A 415 -4.69 -4.29 23.54
CA CYS A 415 -3.93 -4.94 24.61
C CYS A 415 -4.29 -4.38 26.00
N GLU A 416 -4.55 -3.08 26.12
CA GLU A 416 -4.87 -2.43 27.40
C GLU A 416 -6.32 -2.69 27.85
N PHE A 417 -7.29 -2.60 26.94
CA PHE A 417 -8.72 -2.67 27.26
C PHE A 417 -9.37 -4.03 26.90
N GLY A 418 -8.66 -4.90 26.17
CA GLY A 418 -9.11 -6.25 25.81
C GLY A 418 -10.13 -6.32 24.66
N SER A 419 -10.79 -5.20 24.32
CA SER A 419 -11.75 -5.06 23.21
C SER A 419 -11.77 -3.63 22.67
N TYR A 420 -12.24 -3.44 21.44
CA TYR A 420 -12.45 -2.10 20.88
C TYR A 420 -13.76 -1.48 21.36
N PRO A 421 -13.87 -0.14 21.47
CA PRO A 421 -15.11 0.52 21.83
C PRO A 421 -16.23 0.29 20.81
N ASP A 422 -17.42 -0.08 21.28
CA ASP A 422 -18.58 -0.45 20.42
C ASP A 422 -18.92 0.62 19.38
N LYS A 423 -18.98 1.88 19.81
CA LYS A 423 -19.35 3.03 18.97
C LYS A 423 -18.41 3.24 17.78
N TYR A 424 -17.14 2.88 17.92
CA TYR A 424 -16.11 3.13 16.90
C TYR A 424 -15.59 1.85 16.26
N ARG A 425 -16.06 0.67 16.67
CA ARG A 425 -15.51 -0.63 16.22
C ARG A 425 -15.48 -0.77 14.70
N VAL A 426 -16.56 -0.42 14.01
CA VAL A 426 -16.64 -0.47 12.53
C VAL A 426 -15.58 0.41 11.88
N LEU A 427 -15.36 1.61 12.44
CA LEU A 427 -14.33 2.52 11.95
C LEU A 427 -12.94 1.92 12.19
N ILE A 428 -12.66 1.46 13.41
CA ILE A 428 -11.39 0.84 13.78
C ILE A 428 -11.10 -0.37 12.87
N TRP A 429 -12.07 -1.26 12.65
CA TRP A 429 -11.94 -2.41 11.74
C TRP A 429 -11.61 -1.97 10.31
N SER A 430 -12.31 -0.94 9.81
CA SER A 430 -12.03 -0.40 8.47
C SER A 430 -10.59 0.09 8.34
N CYS A 431 -10.01 0.63 9.41
CA CYS A 431 -8.67 1.19 9.45
C CYS A 431 -7.60 0.12 9.64
N VAL A 432 -7.81 -0.82 10.57
CA VAL A 432 -6.93 -1.97 10.79
C VAL A 432 -6.81 -2.82 9.50
N LEU A 433 -7.92 -2.98 8.79
CA LEU A 433 -7.98 -3.70 7.51
C LEU A 433 -7.52 -2.87 6.30
N LYS A 434 -7.34 -1.56 6.46
CA LYS A 434 -7.03 -0.62 5.36
C LYS A 434 -7.98 -0.79 4.17
N LEU A 435 -9.29 -0.77 4.44
CA LEU A 435 -10.31 -0.96 3.41
C LEU A 435 -10.22 0.14 2.33
N PRO A 436 -10.25 -0.21 1.03
CA PRO A 436 -9.90 0.69 -0.06
C PRO A 436 -10.97 1.76 -0.38
N ARG A 437 -12.21 1.60 0.10
CA ARG A 437 -13.34 2.51 -0.15
C ARG A 437 -13.55 2.84 -1.64
N ASN A 438 -13.45 1.82 -2.49
CA ASN A 438 -13.53 1.96 -3.94
C ASN A 438 -14.99 1.95 -4.43
N TYR A 439 -15.67 3.08 -4.26
CA TYR A 439 -17.04 3.30 -4.73
C TYR A 439 -17.22 2.99 -6.22
N SER A 440 -16.24 3.34 -7.05
CA SER A 440 -16.35 3.20 -8.51
C SER A 440 -16.52 1.74 -8.96
N VAL A 441 -15.70 0.83 -8.42
CA VAL A 441 -15.76 -0.59 -8.77
C VAL A 441 -16.98 -1.26 -8.12
N PHE A 442 -17.30 -0.86 -6.89
CA PHE A 442 -18.46 -1.38 -6.19
C PHE A 442 -19.78 -1.03 -6.89
N SER A 443 -19.94 0.20 -7.38
CA SER A 443 -21.13 0.60 -8.16
C SER A 443 -21.32 -0.27 -9.40
N VAL A 444 -20.25 -0.54 -10.16
CA VAL A 444 -20.31 -1.42 -11.34
C VAL A 444 -20.74 -2.84 -10.98
N LEU A 445 -20.34 -3.35 -9.81
CA LEU A 445 -20.77 -4.68 -9.34
C LEU A 445 -22.22 -4.67 -8.87
N LEU A 446 -22.66 -3.60 -8.20
CA LEU A 446 -24.03 -3.44 -7.74
C LEU A 446 -25.01 -3.33 -8.92
N ASP A 447 -24.60 -2.65 -10.00
CA ASP A 447 -25.39 -2.49 -11.23
C ASP A 447 -25.64 -3.82 -11.97
N LYS A 448 -24.83 -4.85 -11.73
CA LYS A 448 -25.08 -6.21 -12.26
C LYS A 448 -26.28 -6.91 -11.60
N GLY A 449 -26.81 -6.37 -10.51
CA GLY A 449 -28.00 -6.89 -9.83
C GLY A 449 -27.75 -8.22 -9.10
N ILE A 450 -28.85 -8.89 -8.73
CA ILE A 450 -28.82 -10.12 -7.92
C ILE A 450 -28.30 -11.28 -8.78
N HIS A 451 -27.28 -11.97 -8.28
CA HIS A 451 -26.68 -13.13 -8.95
C HIS A 451 -27.62 -14.34 -8.88
N THR A 452 -27.63 -15.18 -9.92
CA THR A 452 -28.55 -16.33 -10.06
C THR A 452 -28.49 -17.29 -8.85
N ALA A 453 -27.28 -17.54 -8.34
CA ALA A 453 -27.05 -18.38 -7.17
C ALA A 453 -27.75 -17.91 -5.88
N TYR A 454 -28.14 -16.63 -5.79
CA TYR A 454 -28.74 -16.05 -4.58
C TYR A 454 -30.15 -15.49 -4.82
N GLN A 455 -30.78 -15.78 -5.97
CA GLN A 455 -32.16 -15.34 -6.25
C GLN A 455 -33.16 -15.98 -5.27
N HIS A 456 -32.96 -17.25 -4.95
CA HIS A 456 -33.82 -18.05 -4.07
C HIS A 456 -33.30 -18.14 -2.62
N LEU A 457 -32.42 -17.22 -2.21
CA LEU A 457 -31.82 -17.25 -0.87
C LEU A 457 -32.86 -17.14 0.26
N GLU A 458 -34.03 -16.55 -0.01
CA GLU A 458 -35.14 -16.42 0.95
C GLU A 458 -35.77 -17.77 1.33
N GLU A 459 -35.68 -18.77 0.44
CA GLU A 459 -36.17 -20.14 0.69
C GLU A 459 -35.26 -20.90 1.67
N GLU A 460 -33.95 -20.62 1.64
CA GLU A 460 -32.96 -21.23 2.53
C GLU A 460 -32.77 -20.45 3.84
N TYR A 461 -32.98 -19.13 3.83
CA TYR A 461 -32.77 -18.24 4.98
C TYR A 461 -33.99 -17.35 5.19
N THR A 462 -34.92 -17.81 6.03
CA THR A 462 -36.09 -17.05 6.44
C THR A 462 -35.71 -16.03 7.52
N MET A 463 -35.36 -14.82 7.10
CA MET A 463 -34.97 -13.73 8.00
C MET A 463 -36.15 -12.79 8.27
N CYS A 464 -36.44 -12.49 9.53
CA CYS A 464 -37.48 -11.52 9.93
C CYS A 464 -37.15 -10.10 9.42
N ASP A 465 -35.87 -9.71 9.42
CA ASP A 465 -35.42 -8.41 8.94
C ASP A 465 -35.15 -8.39 7.42
N LYS A 466 -36.09 -7.78 6.70
CA LYS A 466 -36.01 -7.59 5.24
C LYS A 466 -34.88 -6.65 4.81
N ARG A 467 -34.44 -5.70 5.65
CA ARG A 467 -33.32 -4.80 5.31
C ARG A 467 -32.01 -5.55 5.37
N LEU A 468 -31.76 -6.26 6.47
CA LEU A 468 -30.58 -7.11 6.61
C LEU A 468 -30.53 -8.21 5.55
N PHE A 469 -31.67 -8.85 5.25
CA PHE A 469 -31.73 -9.85 4.17
C PHE A 469 -31.32 -9.28 2.81
N ARG A 470 -31.83 -8.09 2.43
CA ARG A 470 -31.42 -7.43 1.18
C ARG A 470 -29.94 -7.07 1.19
N ALA A 471 -29.39 -6.64 2.34
CA ALA A 471 -27.97 -6.34 2.47
C ALA A 471 -27.12 -7.60 2.27
N LEU A 472 -27.51 -8.73 2.86
CA LEU A 472 -26.88 -10.03 2.68
C LEU A 472 -26.92 -10.48 1.21
N GLN A 473 -28.11 -10.52 0.62
CA GLN A 473 -28.32 -10.96 -0.76
C GLN A 473 -27.53 -10.11 -1.77
N ARG A 474 -27.52 -8.78 -1.59
CA ARG A 474 -26.76 -7.87 -2.45
C ARG A 474 -25.26 -8.01 -2.27
N THR A 475 -24.78 -8.14 -1.03
CA THR A 475 -23.34 -8.33 -0.75
C THR A 475 -22.85 -9.64 -1.35
N LEU A 476 -23.54 -10.75 -1.11
CA LEU A 476 -23.22 -12.06 -1.69
C LEU A 476 -23.25 -12.03 -3.22
N SER A 477 -24.25 -11.37 -3.81
CA SER A 477 -24.32 -11.18 -5.27
C SER A 477 -23.11 -10.40 -5.81
N CYS A 478 -22.69 -9.32 -5.14
CA CYS A 478 -21.50 -8.57 -5.52
C CYS A 478 -20.23 -9.42 -5.41
N VAL A 479 -20.10 -10.24 -4.37
CA VAL A 479 -18.97 -11.18 -4.17
C VAL A 479 -18.95 -12.25 -5.28
N ALA A 480 -20.09 -12.82 -5.64
CA ALA A 480 -20.21 -13.75 -6.76
C ALA A 480 -19.90 -13.10 -8.12
N HIS A 481 -20.34 -11.86 -8.35
CA HIS A 481 -20.01 -11.11 -9.57
C HIS A 481 -18.53 -10.70 -9.65
N TRP A 482 -17.89 -10.52 -8.51
CA TRP A 482 -16.45 -10.25 -8.41
C TRP A 482 -15.62 -11.51 -8.66
N SER A 483 -16.05 -12.66 -8.14
CA SER A 483 -15.43 -13.96 -8.37
C SER A 483 -16.49 -15.06 -8.54
N PRO A 484 -16.77 -15.50 -9.79
CA PRO A 484 -17.86 -16.44 -10.07
C PRO A 484 -17.80 -17.77 -9.33
N PHE A 485 -16.59 -18.25 -8.96
CA PHE A 485 -16.46 -19.51 -8.22
C PHE A 485 -17.07 -19.42 -6.81
N LEU A 486 -17.05 -18.23 -6.18
CA LEU A 486 -17.57 -18.03 -4.83
C LEU A 486 -19.10 -18.23 -4.77
N ALA A 487 -19.79 -18.11 -5.91
CA ALA A 487 -21.22 -18.40 -6.03
C ALA A 487 -21.57 -19.87 -5.72
N GLN A 488 -20.60 -20.78 -5.85
CA GLN A 488 -20.78 -22.22 -5.63
C GLN A 488 -20.38 -22.66 -4.22
N VAL A 489 -19.89 -21.74 -3.38
CA VAL A 489 -19.43 -22.04 -2.01
C VAL A 489 -20.62 -22.00 -1.04
N THR A 490 -21.03 -23.16 -0.55
CA THR A 490 -22.25 -23.33 0.27
C THR A 490 -22.16 -22.70 1.66
N PHE A 491 -20.97 -22.68 2.27
CA PHE A 491 -20.79 -22.09 3.60
C PHE A 491 -20.57 -20.57 3.57
N LEU A 492 -20.46 -19.95 2.39
CA LEU A 492 -20.14 -18.53 2.26
C LEU A 492 -21.19 -17.59 2.88
N PRO A 493 -22.51 -17.84 2.75
CA PRO A 493 -23.52 -17.03 3.44
C PRO A 493 -23.34 -17.06 4.95
N HIS A 494 -23.11 -18.24 5.54
CA HIS A 494 -22.88 -18.42 6.97
C HIS A 494 -21.61 -17.70 7.47
N LEU A 495 -20.55 -17.74 6.67
CA LEU A 495 -19.27 -17.10 6.99
C LEU A 495 -19.40 -15.57 7.03
N LEU A 496 -20.10 -14.98 6.05
CA LEU A 496 -20.17 -13.53 5.87
C LEU A 496 -21.33 -12.87 6.63
N PHE A 497 -22.38 -13.62 6.96
CA PHE A 497 -23.55 -13.12 7.66
C PHE A 497 -23.24 -12.29 8.92
N PRO A 498 -22.40 -12.73 9.87
CA PRO A 498 -22.18 -11.96 11.10
C PRO A 498 -21.51 -10.59 10.84
N PHE A 499 -20.64 -10.50 9.83
CA PHE A 499 -20.04 -9.21 9.42
C PHE A 499 -21.07 -8.30 8.76
N ILE A 500 -21.93 -8.87 7.92
CA ILE A 500 -23.00 -8.12 7.26
C ILE A 500 -24.03 -7.65 8.28
N LYS A 501 -24.34 -8.47 9.30
CA LYS A 501 -25.18 -8.06 10.43
C LYS A 501 -24.61 -6.83 11.14
N LEU A 502 -23.30 -6.76 11.34
CA LEU A 502 -22.65 -5.58 11.93
C LEU A 502 -22.64 -4.36 11.00
N LEU A 503 -22.48 -4.57 9.69
CA LEU A 503 -22.18 -3.51 8.70
C LEU A 503 -23.33 -3.19 7.73
N HIS A 504 -24.52 -3.76 7.91
CA HIS A 504 -25.62 -3.71 6.93
C HIS A 504 -26.02 -2.30 6.47
N ASN A 505 -25.75 -1.28 7.29
CA ASN A 505 -25.94 0.14 6.96
C ASN A 505 -25.04 0.64 5.81
N ASN A 506 -23.91 -0.04 5.54
CA ASN A 506 -22.97 0.34 4.49
C ASN A 506 -22.55 -0.87 3.65
N LEU A 507 -23.25 -1.08 2.54
CA LEU A 507 -23.02 -2.20 1.62
C LEU A 507 -21.61 -2.23 1.01
N LEU A 508 -20.99 -1.06 0.82
CA LEU A 508 -19.61 -1.00 0.33
C LEU A 508 -18.66 -1.65 1.34
N LEU A 509 -18.79 -1.28 2.62
CA LEU A 509 -17.95 -1.87 3.67
C LEU A 509 -18.26 -3.36 3.88
N CYS A 510 -19.52 -3.79 3.77
CA CYS A 510 -19.87 -5.21 3.76
C CYS A 510 -19.11 -5.97 2.66
N PHE A 511 -19.12 -5.44 1.44
CA PHE A 511 -18.44 -6.06 0.31
C PHE A 511 -16.92 -6.06 0.47
N GLU A 512 -16.33 -4.92 0.80
CA GLU A 512 -14.87 -4.79 0.95
C GLU A 512 -14.34 -5.63 2.10
N LEU A 513 -15.01 -5.63 3.26
CA LEU A 513 -14.62 -6.49 4.38
C LEU A 513 -14.72 -7.96 3.97
N SER A 514 -15.81 -8.38 3.32
CA SER A 514 -15.98 -9.76 2.86
C SER A 514 -14.83 -10.21 1.96
N VAL A 515 -14.49 -9.40 0.96
CA VAL A 515 -13.40 -9.71 0.02
C VAL A 515 -12.04 -9.71 0.74
N THR A 516 -11.78 -8.73 1.61
CA THR A 516 -10.55 -8.66 2.40
C THR A 516 -10.41 -9.87 3.33
N LEU A 517 -11.48 -10.32 3.96
CA LEU A 517 -11.49 -11.50 4.81
C LEU A 517 -11.17 -12.77 4.02
N ILE A 518 -11.81 -12.94 2.86
CA ILE A 518 -11.59 -14.07 1.96
C ILE A 518 -10.14 -14.13 1.46
N LEU A 519 -9.59 -12.99 1.04
CA LEU A 519 -8.24 -12.90 0.46
C LEU A 519 -7.12 -13.09 1.48
N ASN A 520 -7.35 -12.77 2.76
CA ASN A 520 -6.32 -12.82 3.79
C ASN A 520 -6.48 -14.05 4.69
N TRP A 521 -7.62 -14.20 5.38
CA TRP A 521 -7.82 -15.26 6.39
C TRP A 521 -8.32 -16.57 5.78
N CYS A 522 -9.08 -16.52 4.69
CA CYS A 522 -9.61 -17.72 4.02
C CYS A 522 -8.80 -18.15 2.80
N ARG A 523 -7.60 -17.56 2.57
CA ARG A 523 -6.82 -17.80 1.34
C ARG A 523 -6.58 -19.28 1.04
N VAL A 524 -6.23 -20.06 2.06
CA VAL A 524 -5.93 -21.49 1.94
C VAL A 524 -7.18 -22.38 2.05
N TRP A 525 -8.36 -21.80 2.30
CA TRP A 525 -9.61 -22.57 2.47
C TRP A 525 -10.08 -23.18 1.15
N PHE A 526 -9.66 -22.59 0.03
CA PHE A 526 -10.08 -22.96 -1.32
C PHE A 526 -9.01 -23.74 -2.10
N GLU A 527 -7.91 -24.13 -1.47
CA GLU A 527 -6.78 -24.83 -2.13
C GLU A 527 -7.20 -26.13 -2.83
N PHE A 528 -8.13 -26.87 -2.23
CA PHE A 528 -8.64 -28.15 -2.73
C PHE A 528 -10.15 -28.13 -2.98
N TRP A 529 -10.74 -26.96 -3.27
CA TRP A 529 -12.19 -26.83 -3.48
C TRP A 529 -12.69 -27.83 -4.54
N PRO A 530 -13.80 -28.55 -4.31
CA PRO A 530 -14.83 -28.37 -3.27
C PRO A 530 -14.55 -29.01 -1.91
N ASP A 531 -13.44 -29.74 -1.76
CA ASP A 531 -13.11 -30.40 -0.50
C ASP A 531 -12.63 -29.41 0.57
N ILE A 532 -12.76 -29.82 1.83
CA ILE A 532 -12.27 -29.05 2.99
C ILE A 532 -10.76 -28.89 2.86
N SER A 533 -10.25 -27.70 3.22
CA SER A 533 -8.81 -27.43 3.21
C SER A 533 -8.08 -28.36 4.17
N VAL A 534 -7.41 -29.36 3.58
CA VAL A 534 -6.54 -30.30 4.28
C VAL A 534 -5.41 -29.57 5.00
N THR A 535 -4.93 -28.46 4.42
CA THR A 535 -3.90 -27.61 5.01
C THR A 535 -4.37 -27.02 6.35
N VAL A 536 -5.55 -26.39 6.40
CA VAL A 536 -6.09 -25.81 7.64
C VAL A 536 -6.33 -26.90 8.69
N VAL A 537 -6.93 -28.02 8.28
CA VAL A 537 -7.21 -29.15 9.17
C VAL A 537 -5.93 -29.74 9.75
N ASN A 538 -4.95 -30.07 8.92
CA ASN A 538 -3.69 -30.67 9.38
C ASN A 538 -2.88 -29.72 10.25
N THR A 539 -2.81 -28.43 9.91
CA THR A 539 -2.09 -27.44 10.73
C THR A 539 -2.74 -27.31 12.10
N THR A 540 -4.07 -27.25 12.16
CA THR A 540 -4.78 -27.09 13.44
C THR A 540 -4.79 -28.38 14.28
N GLU A 541 -4.91 -29.56 13.67
CA GLU A 541 -4.74 -30.85 14.38
C GLU A 541 -3.33 -31.02 14.91
N ARG A 542 -2.30 -30.62 14.15
CA ARG A 542 -0.91 -30.66 14.62
C ARG A 542 -0.68 -29.72 15.80
N LEU A 543 -1.20 -28.49 15.71
CA LEU A 543 -1.16 -27.53 16.82
C LEU A 543 -1.89 -28.06 18.06
N LEU A 544 -3.04 -28.72 17.89
CA LEU A 544 -3.76 -29.35 18.99
C LEU A 544 -2.99 -30.53 19.58
N CYS A 545 -2.33 -31.34 18.74
CA CYS A 545 -1.47 -32.44 19.18
C CYS A 545 -0.31 -31.94 20.04
N ASP A 546 0.32 -30.83 19.63
CA ASP A 546 1.44 -30.23 20.36
C ASP A 546 1.01 -29.59 21.69
N THR A 547 -0.24 -29.13 21.80
CA THR A 547 -0.75 -28.38 22.97
C THR A 547 -1.55 -29.24 23.97
N ASP A 548 -2.46 -30.08 23.50
CA ASP A 548 -3.22 -31.04 24.31
C ASP A 548 -3.41 -32.38 23.58
N PRO A 549 -2.39 -33.27 23.62
CA PRO A 549 -2.47 -34.58 23.00
C PRO A 549 -3.53 -35.48 23.65
N THR A 550 -3.90 -35.23 24.92
CA THR A 550 -4.89 -36.03 25.63
C THR A 550 -6.29 -35.80 25.10
N LEU A 551 -6.64 -34.54 24.83
CA LEU A 551 -7.89 -34.17 24.21
C LEU A 551 -7.98 -34.72 22.78
N LEU A 552 -6.91 -34.59 21.99
CA LEU A 552 -6.89 -35.11 20.63
C LEU A 552 -7.04 -36.65 20.60
N ALA A 553 -6.34 -37.38 21.47
CA ALA A 553 -6.48 -38.82 21.57
C ALA A 553 -7.91 -39.26 21.93
N HIS A 554 -8.57 -38.52 22.83
CA HIS A 554 -9.98 -38.75 23.16
C HIS A 554 -10.88 -38.53 21.94
N LEU A 555 -10.73 -37.41 21.23
CA LEU A 555 -11.50 -37.08 20.02
C LEU A 555 -11.34 -38.14 18.92
N ILE A 556 -10.12 -38.65 18.73
CA ILE A 556 -9.82 -39.75 17.79
C ILE A 556 -10.54 -41.04 18.25
N ASN A 557 -10.51 -41.36 19.55
CA ASN A 557 -11.16 -42.55 20.10
C ASN A 557 -12.68 -42.52 19.90
N ILE A 558 -13.31 -41.35 20.07
CA ILE A 558 -14.75 -41.16 19.80
C ILE A 558 -15.06 -40.91 18.31
N LYS A 559 -14.07 -41.04 17.41
CA LYS A 559 -14.19 -40.86 15.94
C LYS A 559 -14.75 -39.49 15.53
N VAL A 560 -14.39 -38.43 16.25
CA VAL A 560 -14.70 -37.04 15.87
C VAL A 560 -13.55 -36.47 15.06
N THR A 561 -13.83 -36.03 13.83
CA THR A 561 -12.83 -35.43 12.93
C THR A 561 -12.72 -33.91 13.17
N ALA A 562 -11.57 -33.31 12.82
CA ALA A 562 -11.37 -31.85 12.86
C ALA A 562 -12.38 -31.04 12.05
N GLN A 563 -13.07 -31.66 11.09
CA GLN A 563 -14.21 -31.05 10.43
C GLN A 563 -15.27 -30.57 11.45
N HIS A 564 -15.54 -31.36 12.50
CA HIS A 564 -16.62 -31.05 13.44
C HIS A 564 -16.24 -30.06 14.53
N TYR A 565 -15.01 -30.11 15.04
CA TYR A 565 -14.60 -29.25 16.16
C TYR A 565 -13.80 -28.02 15.74
N ILE A 566 -13.18 -28.01 14.55
CA ILE A 566 -12.40 -26.89 14.02
C ILE A 566 -13.09 -26.25 12.81
N TRP A 567 -13.38 -27.03 11.77
CA TRP A 567 -13.87 -26.48 10.50
C TRP A 567 -15.27 -25.86 10.61
N THR A 568 -16.22 -26.54 11.29
CA THR A 568 -17.57 -26.00 11.45
C THR A 568 -17.60 -24.61 12.13
N PRO A 569 -16.93 -24.38 13.29
CA PRO A 569 -16.82 -23.03 13.84
C PRO A 569 -16.16 -22.01 12.91
N LEU A 570 -15.14 -22.42 12.14
CA LEU A 570 -14.49 -21.53 11.17
C LEU A 570 -15.47 -21.11 10.06
N THR A 571 -16.27 -22.04 9.51
CA THR A 571 -17.22 -21.74 8.44
C THR A 571 -18.34 -20.79 8.84
N THR A 572 -18.62 -20.66 10.14
CA THR A 572 -19.60 -19.70 10.69
C THR A 572 -18.93 -18.47 11.31
N ALA A 573 -17.62 -18.29 11.13
CA ALA A 573 -16.83 -17.25 11.78
C ALA A 573 -17.01 -17.22 13.32
N PHE A 574 -17.26 -18.37 13.95
CA PHE A 574 -17.60 -18.56 15.37
C PHE A 574 -18.93 -17.95 15.83
N SER A 575 -19.76 -17.42 14.92
CA SER A 575 -21.02 -16.73 15.28
C SER A 575 -22.10 -17.65 15.85
N THR A 576 -22.01 -18.96 15.61
CA THR A 576 -22.96 -19.95 16.16
C THR A 576 -22.54 -20.47 17.53
N VAL A 577 -21.29 -20.26 17.94
CA VAL A 577 -20.73 -20.81 19.18
C VAL A 577 -20.40 -19.75 20.22
N LEU A 578 -20.27 -18.48 19.82
CA LEU A 578 -19.98 -17.35 20.72
C LEU A 578 -21.18 -16.42 20.85
N SER A 579 -21.26 -15.71 21.98
CA SER A 579 -22.21 -14.61 22.15
C SER A 579 -21.82 -13.42 21.27
N ASP A 580 -22.76 -12.49 20.99
CA ASP A 580 -22.47 -11.32 20.15
C ASP A 580 -21.28 -10.48 20.71
N SER A 581 -21.19 -10.31 22.04
CA SER A 581 -20.10 -9.55 22.67
C SER A 581 -18.75 -10.26 22.61
N ASP A 582 -18.75 -11.58 22.83
CA ASP A 582 -17.51 -12.38 22.78
C ASP A 582 -17.02 -12.53 21.34
N TRP A 583 -17.95 -12.62 20.38
CA TRP A 583 -17.65 -12.66 18.96
C TRP A 583 -16.97 -11.36 18.51
N LEU A 584 -17.52 -10.20 18.90
CA LEU A 584 -16.91 -8.90 18.58
C LEU A 584 -15.52 -8.78 19.17
N THR A 585 -15.35 -9.16 20.44
CA THR A 585 -14.04 -9.15 21.11
C THR A 585 -13.06 -10.07 20.39
N LEU A 586 -13.48 -11.29 20.03
CA LEU A 586 -12.62 -12.22 19.32
C LEU A 586 -12.17 -11.67 17.96
N TRP A 587 -13.07 -11.06 17.20
CA TRP A 587 -12.75 -10.50 15.91
C TRP A 587 -11.92 -9.21 16.00
N ASP A 588 -12.03 -8.44 17.08
CA ASP A 588 -11.08 -7.37 17.39
C ASP A 588 -9.63 -7.92 17.41
N HIS A 589 -9.41 -9.06 18.06
CA HIS A 589 -8.11 -9.74 18.10
C HIS A 589 -7.71 -10.39 16.77
N ILE A 590 -8.64 -11.05 16.07
CA ILE A 590 -8.34 -11.72 14.79
C ILE A 590 -7.91 -10.72 13.73
N LEU A 591 -8.64 -9.60 13.59
CA LEU A 591 -8.36 -8.60 12.56
C LEU A 591 -7.08 -7.80 12.86
N SER A 592 -6.74 -7.66 14.14
CA SER A 592 -5.55 -6.91 14.57
C SER A 592 -4.25 -7.71 14.49
N ASN A 593 -4.33 -9.05 14.45
CA ASN A 593 -3.19 -9.96 14.34
C ASN A 593 -3.00 -10.50 12.90
N PRO A 594 -1.85 -11.13 12.59
CA PRO A 594 -1.62 -11.76 11.28
C PRO A 594 -2.63 -12.88 10.96
N PRO A 595 -2.89 -13.20 9.68
CA PRO A 595 -3.85 -14.23 9.29
C PRO A 595 -3.63 -15.63 9.89
N SER A 596 -2.39 -15.96 10.25
CA SER A 596 -2.03 -17.21 10.94
C SER A 596 -2.62 -17.33 12.35
N PHE A 597 -3.14 -16.23 12.92
CA PHE A 597 -3.78 -16.22 14.23
C PHE A 597 -5.13 -16.95 14.25
N LEU A 598 -5.89 -16.95 13.14
CA LEU A 598 -7.22 -17.56 13.09
C LEU A 598 -7.19 -19.10 13.31
N PRO A 599 -6.27 -19.87 12.69
CA PRO A 599 -6.05 -21.27 13.07
C PRO A 599 -5.74 -21.47 14.56
N CYS A 600 -4.91 -20.61 15.16
CA CYS A 600 -4.60 -20.68 16.59
C CYS A 600 -5.83 -20.45 17.47
N VAL A 601 -6.70 -19.52 17.09
CA VAL A 601 -7.98 -19.27 17.76
C VAL A 601 -8.88 -20.50 17.73
N ALA A 602 -8.96 -21.20 16.59
CA ALA A 602 -9.79 -22.40 16.48
C ALA A 602 -9.32 -23.53 17.42
N VAL A 603 -8.00 -23.69 17.56
CA VAL A 603 -7.39 -24.62 18.52
C VAL A 603 -7.64 -24.16 19.95
N ALA A 604 -7.45 -22.88 20.25
CA ALA A 604 -7.69 -22.30 21.58
C ALA A 604 -9.15 -22.47 22.02
N PHE A 605 -10.12 -22.27 21.11
CA PHE A 605 -11.53 -22.52 21.36
C PHE A 605 -11.81 -24.00 21.68
N THR A 606 -11.16 -24.91 20.97
CA THR A 606 -11.26 -26.36 21.24
C THR A 606 -10.70 -26.71 22.62
N ILE A 607 -9.59 -26.08 23.03
CA ILE A 607 -8.99 -26.27 24.35
C ILE A 607 -9.86 -25.64 25.44
N ALA A 608 -10.44 -24.47 25.20
CA ALA A 608 -11.37 -23.83 26.15
C ALA A 608 -12.60 -24.71 26.42
N SER A 609 -13.07 -25.43 25.40
CA SER A 609 -14.18 -26.40 25.50
C SER A 609 -13.76 -27.81 25.97
N ARG A 610 -12.50 -28.01 26.39
CA ARG A 610 -11.92 -29.29 26.79
C ARG A 610 -12.79 -30.07 27.77
N ASN A 611 -13.23 -29.46 28.86
CA ASN A 611 -13.99 -30.16 29.91
C ASN A 611 -15.32 -30.69 29.37
N THR A 612 -15.96 -29.93 28.49
CA THR A 612 -17.19 -30.34 27.81
C THR A 612 -16.91 -31.47 26.80
N LEU A 613 -15.83 -31.38 26.03
CA LEU A 613 -15.46 -32.37 25.02
C LEU A 613 -15.03 -33.71 25.63
N LEU A 614 -14.26 -33.70 26.72
CA LEU A 614 -13.84 -34.91 27.44
C LEU A 614 -15.02 -35.64 28.11
N SER A 615 -16.08 -34.91 28.47
CA SER A 615 -17.30 -35.51 29.03
C SER A 615 -18.15 -36.27 28.00
N CYS A 616 -17.89 -36.07 26.69
CA CYS A 616 -18.64 -36.70 25.62
C CYS A 616 -18.10 -38.10 25.32
N SER A 617 -18.99 -39.10 25.31
CA SER A 617 -18.65 -40.51 25.04
C SER A 617 -19.02 -40.98 23.64
N HIS A 618 -19.82 -40.21 22.90
CA HIS A 618 -20.25 -40.54 21.54
C HIS A 618 -20.21 -39.30 20.63
N PRO A 619 -19.84 -39.44 19.33
CA PRO A 619 -19.75 -38.32 18.39
C PRO A 619 -21.07 -37.55 18.19
N THR A 620 -22.21 -38.22 18.37
CA THR A 620 -23.54 -37.59 18.32
C THR A 620 -23.83 -36.68 19.52
N GLN A 621 -23.20 -36.87 20.68
CA GLN A 621 -23.35 -35.99 21.83
C GLN A 621 -22.59 -34.67 21.64
N VAL A 622 -21.47 -34.70 20.90
CA VAL A 622 -20.73 -33.48 20.53
C VAL A 622 -21.55 -32.64 19.57
N LYS A 623 -22.26 -33.26 18.62
CA LYS A 623 -23.19 -32.57 17.71
C LYS A 623 -24.42 -32.01 18.45
N ARG A 624 -25.07 -32.82 19.29
CA ARG A 624 -26.25 -32.41 20.06
C ARG A 624 -25.98 -31.31 21.10
N LYS A 625 -24.81 -31.30 21.75
CA LYS A 625 -24.46 -30.22 22.70
C LYS A 625 -24.19 -28.90 21.99
N LYS A 626 -23.67 -28.93 20.75
CA LYS A 626 -23.53 -27.74 19.90
C LYS A 626 -24.89 -27.24 19.41
N GLU A 627 -25.76 -28.15 18.96
CA GLU A 627 -27.15 -27.82 18.59
C GLU A 627 -27.93 -27.21 19.78
N GLN A 628 -27.74 -27.73 21.01
CA GLN A 628 -28.34 -27.15 22.22
C GLN A 628 -27.76 -25.80 22.65
N GLU A 629 -26.51 -25.50 22.30
CA GLU A 629 -25.92 -24.17 22.50
C GLU A 629 -26.43 -23.19 21.44
N GLU A 630 -26.63 -23.64 20.20
CA GLU A 630 -27.27 -22.88 19.11
C GLU A 630 -28.74 -22.54 19.43
N GLU A 631 -29.54 -23.51 19.90
CA GLU A 631 -30.94 -23.29 20.30
C GLU A 631 -31.07 -22.32 21.49
N LYS A 632 -30.15 -22.38 22.46
CA LYS A 632 -30.12 -21.42 23.58
C LYS A 632 -29.79 -20.01 23.13
N GLN A 633 -28.99 -19.86 22.06
CA GLN A 633 -28.71 -18.56 21.47
C GLN A 633 -29.89 -18.04 20.65
N GLU A 634 -30.59 -18.87 19.88
CA GLU A 634 -31.81 -18.46 19.16
C GLU A 634 -32.91 -17.99 20.10
N GLN A 635 -33.17 -18.71 21.19
CA GLN A 635 -34.14 -18.29 22.21
C GLN A 635 -33.72 -17.02 22.98
N GLY A 636 -32.41 -16.77 23.08
CA GLY A 636 -31.87 -15.52 23.62
C GLY A 636 -31.98 -14.35 22.65
N LYS A 637 -31.90 -14.61 21.33
CA LYS A 637 -32.02 -13.63 20.25
C LYS A 637 -33.46 -13.16 20.07
N GLU A 638 -34.45 -14.06 20.09
CA GLU A 638 -35.87 -13.69 20.02
C GLU A 638 -36.28 -12.77 21.19
N LYS A 639 -35.79 -13.05 22.40
CA LYS A 639 -36.05 -12.20 23.57
C LYS A 639 -35.40 -10.81 23.49
N LYS A 640 -34.19 -10.72 22.92
CA LYS A 640 -33.50 -9.44 22.73
C LYS A 640 -34.14 -8.60 21.61
N GLU A 641 -34.55 -9.24 20.51
CA GLU A 641 -35.27 -8.55 19.43
C GLU A 641 -36.64 -8.03 19.91
N GLU A 642 -37.36 -8.77 20.76
CA GLU A 642 -38.58 -8.27 21.41
C GLU A 642 -38.31 -7.09 22.36
N GLU A 643 -37.17 -7.06 23.06
CA GLU A 643 -36.79 -5.96 23.94
C GLU A 643 -36.34 -4.70 23.17
N GLU A 644 -35.59 -4.87 22.07
CA GLU A 644 -35.20 -3.75 21.18
C GLU A 644 -36.42 -3.14 20.49
N GLN A 645 -37.36 -3.94 19.98
CA GLN A 645 -38.62 -3.43 19.41
C GLN A 645 -39.48 -2.69 20.44
N LYS A 646 -39.43 -3.10 21.71
CA LYS A 646 -40.10 -2.37 22.80
C LYS A 646 -39.40 -1.05 23.14
N LYS A 647 -38.07 -0.99 23.06
CA LYS A 647 -37.31 0.25 23.25
C LYS A 647 -37.55 1.25 22.11
N GLU A 648 -37.47 0.82 20.85
CA GLU A 648 -37.74 1.69 19.70
C GLU A 648 -39.15 2.28 19.75
N LYS A 649 -40.16 1.48 20.11
CA LYS A 649 -41.53 2.00 20.31
C LYS A 649 -41.63 3.03 21.42
N LYS A 650 -40.83 2.87 22.48
CA LYS A 650 -40.85 3.78 23.62
C LYS A 650 -40.14 5.10 23.30
N GLU A 651 -39.04 5.04 22.55
CA GLU A 651 -38.35 6.23 22.04
C GLU A 651 -39.21 6.98 21.02
N GLU A 652 -39.94 6.29 20.12
CA GLU A 652 -40.92 6.95 19.23
C GLU A 652 -42.07 7.62 20.00
N GLU A 653 -42.52 7.03 21.12
CA GLU A 653 -43.55 7.65 21.97
C GLU A 653 -43.04 8.86 22.74
N GLU A 654 -41.78 8.85 23.19
CA GLU A 654 -41.14 9.99 23.84
C GLU A 654 -40.90 11.14 22.86
N GLN A 655 -40.39 10.87 21.65
CA GLN A 655 -40.24 11.89 20.60
C GLN A 655 -41.56 12.54 20.22
N LYS A 656 -42.65 11.77 20.11
CA LYS A 656 -43.99 12.30 19.84
C LYS A 656 -44.57 13.12 21.00
N LYS A 657 -44.08 12.92 22.23
CA LYS A 657 -44.45 13.78 23.36
C LYS A 657 -43.65 15.07 23.35
N GLU A 658 -42.35 15.01 23.08
CA GLU A 658 -41.51 16.20 22.96
C GLU A 658 -41.97 17.10 21.82
N GLU A 659 -42.30 16.57 20.64
CA GLU A 659 -42.88 17.36 19.54
C GLU A 659 -44.21 18.04 19.92
N LYS A 660 -45.05 17.38 20.72
CA LYS A 660 -46.31 17.97 21.20
C LYS A 660 -46.09 19.07 22.24
N GLU A 661 -45.13 18.89 23.13
CA GLU A 661 -44.77 19.91 24.12
C GLU A 661 -44.12 21.13 23.44
N GLU A 662 -43.31 20.94 22.40
CA GLU A 662 -42.78 22.05 21.58
C GLU A 662 -43.90 22.79 20.84
N GLU A 663 -44.87 22.08 20.23
CA GLU A 663 -46.03 22.71 19.59
C GLU A 663 -46.91 23.50 20.58
N GLU A 664 -47.08 23.02 21.82
CA GLU A 664 -47.83 23.75 22.85
C GLU A 664 -47.08 25.01 23.31
N GLN A 665 -45.76 24.92 23.51
CA GLN A 665 -44.94 26.08 23.87
C GLN A 665 -44.90 27.15 22.76
N GLU A 666 -44.92 26.73 21.50
CA GLU A 666 -44.94 27.66 20.37
C GLU A 666 -46.29 28.40 20.29
N LYS A 667 -47.40 27.71 20.56
CA LYS A 667 -48.74 28.33 20.65
C LYS A 667 -48.85 29.31 21.81
N GLU A 668 -48.30 28.98 22.99
CA GLU A 668 -48.30 29.91 24.13
C GLU A 668 -47.49 31.18 23.84
N LYS A 669 -46.35 31.05 23.13
CA LYS A 669 -45.55 32.20 22.70
C LYS A 669 -46.28 33.08 21.69
N GLU A 670 -46.98 32.49 20.72
CA GLU A 670 -47.82 33.26 19.79
C GLU A 670 -48.96 34.00 20.51
N GLU A 671 -49.59 33.37 21.51
CA GLU A 671 -50.67 34.00 22.27
C GLU A 671 -50.17 35.14 23.17
N GLN A 672 -48.98 35.01 23.75
CA GLN A 672 -48.34 36.11 24.50
C GLN A 672 -47.99 37.28 23.58
N LYS A 673 -47.47 36.99 22.38
CA LYS A 673 -47.10 38.02 21.42
C LYS A 673 -48.32 38.82 20.93
N LYS A 674 -49.46 38.15 20.69
CA LYS A 674 -50.73 38.83 20.38
C LYS A 674 -51.22 39.73 21.52
N LYS A 675 -51.05 39.31 22.78
CA LYS A 675 -51.42 40.12 23.94
C LYS A 675 -50.51 41.33 24.15
N GLU A 676 -49.25 41.25 23.74
CA GLU A 676 -48.33 42.40 23.72
C GLU A 676 -48.69 43.38 22.60
N GLU A 677 -48.98 42.87 21.38
CA GLU A 677 -49.43 43.70 20.26
C GLU A 677 -50.77 44.42 20.56
N GLU A 678 -51.74 43.74 21.21
CA GLU A 678 -52.99 44.37 21.64
C GLU A 678 -52.78 45.44 22.74
N LYS A 679 -51.76 45.30 23.58
CA LYS A 679 -51.39 46.32 24.57
C LYS A 679 -50.73 47.53 23.92
N GLU A 680 -49.82 47.32 22.98
CA GLU A 680 -49.20 48.41 22.23
C GLU A 680 -50.25 49.20 21.43
N GLU A 681 -51.23 48.53 20.80
CA GLU A 681 -52.34 49.21 20.14
C GLU A 681 -53.27 49.98 21.10
N GLN A 682 -53.42 49.53 22.35
CA GLN A 682 -54.18 50.25 23.37
C GLN A 682 -53.43 51.48 23.89
N GLU A 683 -52.11 51.38 24.06
CA GLU A 683 -51.27 52.50 24.46
C GLU A 683 -51.17 53.57 23.35
N GLU A 684 -51.13 53.18 22.07
CA GLU A 684 -51.21 54.12 20.95
C GLU A 684 -52.58 54.83 20.87
N LYS A 685 -53.69 54.15 21.20
CA LYS A 685 -55.02 54.77 21.23
C LYS A 685 -55.27 55.68 22.43
N GLU A 686 -54.50 55.56 23.51
CA GLU A 686 -54.55 56.49 24.65
C GLU A 686 -53.64 57.72 24.45
N THR A 687 -52.78 57.72 23.42
CA THR A 687 -51.88 58.83 23.09
C THR A 687 -52.34 59.72 21.92
N GLU A 688 -53.38 59.32 21.17
CA GLU A 688 -54.19 60.20 20.29
C GLU A 688 -55.36 60.85 21.05
#